data_AF-A0A834MLG5-F1
#
_entry.id   AF-A0A834MLG5-F1
#
_cell.length_a   1.000
_cell.length_b   1.000
_cell.length_c   1.000
_cell.angle_alpha   90.00
_cell.angle_beta   90.00
_cell.angle_gamma   90.00
#
_symmetry.space_group_name_H-M   'P 1'
#
loop_
_entity.id
_entity.type
_entity.pdbx_description
1 polymer ?
#
loop_
_entity_poly.entity_id
_entity_poly.type
_entity_poly.pdbx_seq_one_letter_code
_entity_poly.pdbx_strand_id
1 'polypeptide(L)'
;MEIEETIIPTGSVIQKIGYGLGHVFNDLCAAIWFSYMLFYLHVVINLSSTTAGTLLMLGQLIDAIATPAAGWAIDFSGHKRIWHFGGTVAVTSGFALIFSYIPGDNTTAELLQYIFAITLFQIGWAVVQIAHLSIIPDISRNHNHSSDLTAIRYTASVCCSITVYIVTLILLQTNENTKIGPQDFYKFKEIALVIVCIGLISSLLFYCGLLGTCESDYEIIREVYSDGNLRSENRNQHFLKQSTIYLVALMYMASRLFTTLNLIYIPLYLDERGKAIGREDQVRQTIATIPLVCYISSFLTSLFLKFRCTFCTDKVVYLTGSIVGLLASICLGLDLSSKADVELYFIAILLETILYRGINFNNEHKTSYSISGSSTMVASLCFTANFVKTNGYGGGSVYSVVTFTDKLFSGATVLLVQHLQCIPKNLCPNYYAHVLTYICGIVSVLGFASLLVLEGQLRRNGKRRLQLPECCRILRSTMKPHILIFAFSIINLLRFSYCSNCTIVNSLICRKQTNCLDCIRVHSCCNWCYKASSNGYSCDLKDALSNCEYMEENQKTVIISNVTLKKQISPQSYKVVLRKDETLKLTVTYQAERDYPLELYYLTDLSYSMRDYVETLKSLGDKLRTSLSSLTKNYKLAYGSFLDKPGMPFTLTDPDNFKNPCNTEKLTCDSTYLFKHTLNFTRDANEFFKAVTDSRISANLDDLDGALEAIQQVLLCDETLGWTKESRKLIVLSTDSLLHSAGDGILVGATKFNPGKCLIDQFGEHIDPLTYDYPSIAEIRSLLRKYKVNLIVAVQEKEHFYQSLKNSTLQKEMYVGRLKNASDILQLVTDGFQQFIRQVEFSTDTSDIPELDVKFFSDCNEGSVTETTYCQNIDAYQKIDFNVELTLKEWVSDSRNRKIIIREKNINEDVTIDIAFPDKCSCINLDAALQNLNCNNGIASCGKCVCNKGWKGDRCNEECLDSVAGCIERGTTNFCSGKGDCVCGKCECSEPYEGTYCEYECPTDDYGRKCGDRGTCINGTCTCNLDYSGYACTCHESTDRCKFGSDVICQRNGVCECNTCNCYTGYSGTYCERENNKNTFCDDIQDSVLSASGNVTMATVGTISNVTLILKSDSTKECLPDQSCIYIKQLNAEKCYVKYCYEISNNNNIIINTQPKNNMECSITTQAMSSYLAIAIFSAIVAVGIAYIILKKWRIYKLDQAEYLKYEEMRLIERQEENPLYNSPYRKYSVPK
;
A
#
# COMPACT_ATOMS: atom_id res chain seq x y z
N MET A 1 -19.75 -9.36 -68.13
CA MET A 1 -18.63 -8.69 -68.82
C MET A 1 -17.43 -8.80 -67.91
N GLU A 2 -16.50 -9.65 -68.29
CA GLU A 2 -15.13 -9.66 -67.75
C GLU A 2 -14.45 -8.36 -68.18
N ILE A 3 -13.82 -7.65 -67.23
CA ILE A 3 -12.80 -6.66 -67.53
C ILE A 3 -11.54 -7.19 -66.85
N GLU A 4 -10.54 -7.49 -67.66
CA GLU A 4 -9.19 -7.91 -67.27
C GLU A 4 -8.59 -6.91 -66.26
N GLU A 5 -8.25 -7.41 -65.07
CA GLU A 5 -7.37 -6.70 -64.13
C GLU A 5 -5.95 -6.66 -64.71
N THR A 6 -5.64 -5.57 -65.40
CA THR A 6 -4.29 -5.21 -65.80
C THR A 6 -3.40 -5.07 -64.55
N ILE A 7 -2.28 -5.78 -64.56
CA ILE A 7 -1.23 -5.76 -63.53
C ILE A 7 -0.60 -4.36 -63.51
N ILE A 8 -0.92 -3.56 -62.49
CA ILE A 8 -0.26 -2.26 -62.23
C ILE A 8 0.72 -2.44 -61.06
N PRO A 9 2.02 -2.08 -61.19
CA PRO A 9 3.05 -2.47 -60.25
C PRO A 9 2.84 -1.89 -58.83
N THR A 10 3.12 -2.71 -57.82
CA THR A 10 3.30 -2.29 -56.42
C THR A 10 4.52 -1.38 -56.32
N GLY A 11 4.40 -0.22 -55.67
CA GLY A 11 5.48 0.78 -55.58
C GLY A 11 6.85 0.22 -55.17
N SER A 12 7.93 0.84 -55.66
CA SER A 12 9.31 0.35 -55.47
C SER A 12 9.71 0.33 -53.98
N VAL A 13 10.62 -0.58 -53.59
CA VAL A 13 11.13 -0.67 -52.20
C VAL A 13 11.68 0.67 -51.71
N ILE A 14 12.29 1.45 -52.61
CA ILE A 14 12.82 2.79 -52.36
C ILE A 14 11.72 3.77 -51.93
N GLN A 15 10.55 3.72 -52.58
CA GLN A 15 9.41 4.57 -52.20
C GLN A 15 8.86 4.23 -50.81
N LYS A 16 8.81 2.95 -50.46
CA LYS A 16 8.36 2.49 -49.13
C LYS A 16 9.32 2.93 -48.02
N ILE A 17 10.62 2.85 -48.27
CA ILE A 17 11.66 3.33 -47.35
C ILE A 17 11.60 4.86 -47.24
N GLY A 18 11.48 5.56 -48.37
CA GLY A 18 11.32 7.02 -48.42
C GLY A 18 10.14 7.50 -47.59
N TYR A 19 8.97 6.85 -47.70
CA TYR A 19 7.81 7.14 -46.85
C TYR A 19 8.12 7.00 -45.35
N GLY A 20 8.82 5.92 -44.93
CA GLY A 20 9.18 5.68 -43.54
C GLY A 20 10.05 6.79 -42.94
N LEU A 21 10.90 7.44 -43.74
CA LEU A 21 11.79 8.53 -43.31
C LEU A 21 11.07 9.83 -42.98
N GLY A 22 9.84 10.03 -43.45
CA GLY A 22 9.10 11.29 -43.27
C GLY A 22 8.78 11.63 -41.81
N HIS A 23 8.54 10.61 -40.97
CA HIS A 23 8.16 10.82 -39.56
C HIS A 23 9.34 10.66 -38.58
N VAL A 24 10.51 10.24 -39.05
CA VAL A 24 11.71 9.97 -38.24
C VAL A 24 12.09 11.16 -37.36
N PHE A 25 12.02 12.39 -37.88
CA PHE A 25 12.39 13.56 -37.08
C PHE A 25 11.47 13.76 -35.87
N ASN A 26 10.14 13.66 -36.07
CA ASN A 26 9.19 13.69 -34.96
C ASN A 26 9.44 12.54 -33.98
N ASP A 27 9.73 11.32 -34.46
CA ASP A 27 9.98 10.16 -33.60
C ASP A 27 11.29 10.28 -32.79
N LEU A 28 12.33 10.91 -33.33
CA LEU A 28 13.55 11.21 -32.58
C LEU A 28 13.29 12.24 -31.48
N CYS A 29 12.58 13.33 -31.79
CA CYS A 29 12.16 14.31 -30.79
C CYS A 29 11.23 13.68 -29.73
N ALA A 30 10.38 12.72 -30.14
CA ALA A 30 9.48 11.99 -29.26
C ALA A 30 10.22 11.21 -28.18
N ALA A 31 11.25 10.47 -28.57
CA ALA A 31 12.02 9.66 -27.66
C ALA A 31 12.67 10.51 -26.57
N ILE A 32 13.19 11.71 -26.91
CA ILE A 32 13.71 12.65 -25.90
C ILE A 32 12.59 13.26 -25.06
N TRP A 33 11.54 13.76 -25.70
CA TRP A 33 10.43 14.44 -25.02
C TRP A 33 9.78 13.56 -23.95
N PHE A 34 9.52 12.29 -24.26
CA PHE A 34 8.87 11.38 -23.31
C PHE A 34 9.86 10.74 -22.34
N SER A 35 11.10 10.46 -22.72
CA SER A 35 12.04 9.77 -21.81
C SER A 35 12.75 10.73 -20.85
N TYR A 36 13.12 11.93 -21.33
CA TYR A 36 14.10 12.76 -20.62
C TYR A 36 13.59 14.16 -20.26
N MET A 37 12.48 14.64 -20.82
CA MET A 37 12.00 15.99 -20.51
C MET A 37 11.63 16.17 -19.03
N LEU A 38 10.86 15.24 -18.45
CA LEU A 38 10.47 15.33 -17.03
C LEU A 38 11.70 15.23 -16.13
N PHE A 39 12.59 14.29 -16.44
CA PHE A 39 13.87 14.12 -15.75
C PHE A 39 14.73 15.40 -15.81
N TYR A 40 14.87 16.02 -16.99
CA TYR A 40 15.60 17.27 -17.19
C TYR A 40 15.00 18.42 -16.37
N LEU A 41 13.68 18.61 -16.39
CA LEU A 41 13.02 19.67 -15.62
C LEU A 41 13.19 19.49 -14.10
N HIS A 42 13.13 18.25 -13.60
CA HIS A 42 13.25 17.94 -12.17
C HIS A 42 14.70 17.94 -11.66
N VAL A 43 15.61 17.29 -12.37
CA VAL A 43 16.97 16.98 -11.88
C VAL A 43 18.00 18.00 -12.35
N VAL A 44 17.83 18.54 -13.56
CA VAL A 44 18.80 19.48 -14.16
C VAL A 44 18.36 20.93 -13.94
N ILE A 45 17.08 21.25 -14.19
CA ILE A 45 16.55 22.61 -14.02
C ILE A 45 16.02 22.86 -12.60
N ASN A 46 15.79 21.81 -11.81
CA ASN A 46 15.34 21.88 -10.42
C ASN A 46 13.97 22.58 -10.24
N LEU A 47 13.05 22.39 -11.19
CA LEU A 47 11.68 22.87 -11.07
C LEU A 47 10.86 21.99 -10.12
N SER A 48 9.85 22.58 -9.47
CA SER A 48 8.91 21.83 -8.64
C SER A 48 8.14 20.78 -9.45
N SER A 49 7.76 19.66 -8.82
CA SER A 49 7.02 18.58 -9.47
C SER A 49 5.74 19.04 -10.16
N THR A 50 5.00 19.94 -9.51
CA THR A 50 3.77 20.50 -10.05
C THR A 50 4.05 21.39 -11.27
N THR A 51 5.09 22.23 -11.23
CA THR A 51 5.47 23.08 -12.37
C THR A 51 5.92 22.25 -13.56
N ALA A 52 6.79 21.27 -13.34
CA ALA A 52 7.30 20.39 -14.40
C ALA A 52 6.17 19.54 -15.03
N GLY A 53 5.28 18.99 -14.19
CA GLY A 53 4.08 18.28 -14.66
C GLY A 53 3.12 19.17 -15.45
N THR A 54 2.96 20.43 -15.05
CA THR A 54 2.11 21.41 -15.75
C THR A 54 2.68 21.76 -17.13
N LEU A 55 3.99 21.91 -17.27
CA LEU A 55 4.63 22.16 -18.57
C LEU A 55 4.45 21.00 -19.55
N LEU A 56 4.56 19.75 -19.07
CA LEU A 56 4.26 18.57 -19.90
C LEU A 56 2.78 18.48 -20.26
N MET A 57 1.88 18.74 -19.31
CA MET A 57 0.43 18.77 -19.56
C MET A 57 0.07 19.84 -20.60
N LEU A 58 0.65 21.03 -20.49
CA LEU A 58 0.48 22.10 -21.46
C LEU A 58 0.85 21.64 -22.86
N GLY A 59 2.01 20.97 -23.00
CA GLY A 59 2.44 20.44 -24.28
C GLY A 59 1.46 19.41 -24.88
N GLN A 60 0.97 18.48 -24.06
CA GLN A 60 -0.02 17.48 -24.49
C GLN A 60 -1.37 18.10 -24.84
N LEU A 61 -1.80 19.14 -24.11
CA LEU A 61 -3.04 19.86 -24.37
C LEU A 61 -2.97 20.59 -25.71
N ILE A 62 -1.85 21.25 -26.00
CA ILE A 62 -1.62 21.95 -27.26
C ILE A 62 -1.63 20.96 -28.43
N ASP A 63 -0.95 19.81 -28.31
CA ASP A 63 -0.99 18.75 -29.32
C ASP A 63 -2.42 18.22 -29.53
N ALA A 64 -3.15 17.95 -28.45
CA ALA A 64 -4.55 17.50 -28.51
C ALA A 64 -5.46 18.49 -29.26
N ILE A 65 -5.23 19.79 -29.14
CA ILE A 65 -6.00 20.82 -29.85
C ILE A 65 -5.52 20.98 -31.30
N ALA A 66 -4.21 20.98 -31.52
CA ALA A 66 -3.61 21.16 -32.83
C ALA A 66 -3.87 19.97 -33.77
N THR A 67 -3.98 18.76 -33.24
CA THR A 67 -4.15 17.53 -34.02
C THR A 67 -5.46 17.49 -34.84
N PRO A 68 -6.66 17.76 -34.27
CA PRO A 68 -7.90 17.89 -35.06
C PRO A 68 -7.90 19.08 -36.01
N ALA A 69 -7.32 20.23 -35.58
CA ALA A 69 -7.23 21.43 -36.42
C ALA A 69 -6.36 21.18 -37.67
N ALA A 70 -5.21 20.52 -37.49
CA ALA A 70 -4.33 20.09 -38.57
C ALA A 70 -5.03 19.07 -39.48
N GLY A 71 -5.73 18.08 -38.92
CA GLY A 71 -6.49 17.09 -39.69
C GLY A 71 -7.52 17.72 -40.62
N TRP A 72 -8.31 18.67 -40.10
CA TRP A 72 -9.28 19.40 -40.91
C TRP A 72 -8.61 20.30 -41.96
N ALA A 73 -7.58 21.06 -41.59
CA ALA A 73 -6.89 21.98 -42.50
C ALA A 73 -6.16 21.24 -43.64
N ILE A 74 -5.56 20.08 -43.35
CA ILE A 74 -4.87 19.23 -44.33
C ILE A 74 -5.87 18.57 -45.27
N ASP A 75 -6.98 18.02 -44.74
CA ASP A 75 -8.04 17.43 -45.56
C ASP A 75 -8.72 18.48 -46.47
N PHE A 76 -8.86 19.74 -46.01
CA PHE A 76 -9.43 20.85 -46.79
C PHE A 76 -8.48 21.36 -47.89
N SER A 77 -7.21 21.61 -47.54
CA SER A 77 -6.24 22.21 -48.45
C SER A 77 -5.64 21.22 -49.44
N GLY A 78 -5.59 19.92 -49.13
CA GLY A 78 -5.04 18.86 -49.99
C GLY A 78 -3.51 18.85 -50.16
N HIS A 79 -2.80 19.89 -49.77
CA HIS A 79 -1.35 20.06 -49.96
C HIS A 79 -0.52 19.44 -48.83
N LYS A 80 -0.67 18.12 -48.61
CA LYS A 80 -0.08 17.39 -47.46
C LYS A 80 1.43 17.60 -47.26
N ARG A 81 2.21 17.71 -48.36
CA ARG A 81 3.68 17.91 -48.32
C ARG A 81 4.09 19.30 -47.81
N ILE A 82 3.34 20.35 -48.17
CA ILE A 82 3.62 21.73 -47.72
C ILE A 82 3.37 21.85 -46.23
N TRP A 83 2.26 21.27 -45.74
CA TRP A 83 1.97 21.20 -44.31
C TRP A 83 3.05 20.43 -43.55
N HIS A 84 3.51 19.29 -44.08
CA HIS A 84 4.62 18.55 -43.48
C HIS A 84 5.90 19.40 -43.37
N PHE A 85 6.23 20.18 -44.39
CA PHE A 85 7.38 21.09 -44.38
C PHE A 85 7.23 22.21 -43.34
N GLY A 86 6.08 22.89 -43.32
CA GLY A 86 5.81 23.92 -42.33
C GLY A 86 5.90 23.40 -40.88
N GLY A 87 5.34 22.21 -40.63
CA GLY A 87 5.48 21.55 -39.32
C GLY A 87 6.93 21.19 -38.98
N THR A 88 7.72 20.74 -39.95
CA THR A 88 9.14 20.40 -39.76
C THR A 88 9.97 21.62 -39.34
N VAL A 89 9.71 22.78 -39.93
CA VAL A 89 10.35 24.06 -39.55
C VAL A 89 9.98 24.47 -38.11
N ALA A 90 8.70 24.32 -37.75
CA ALA A 90 8.22 24.60 -36.40
C ALA A 90 8.84 23.66 -35.35
N VAL A 91 8.93 22.35 -35.64
CA VAL A 91 9.59 21.35 -34.77
C VAL A 91 11.07 21.68 -34.57
N THR A 92 11.80 22.01 -35.64
CA THR A 92 13.22 22.39 -35.57
C THR A 92 13.44 23.57 -34.63
N SER A 93 12.63 24.62 -34.81
CA SER A 93 12.76 25.84 -34.02
C SER A 93 12.34 25.62 -32.56
N GLY A 94 11.19 24.99 -32.33
CA GLY A 94 10.67 24.74 -30.97
C GLY A 94 11.54 23.78 -30.17
N PHE A 95 11.96 22.66 -30.76
CA PHE A 95 12.72 21.64 -30.04
C PHE A 95 14.13 22.10 -29.65
N ALA A 96 14.82 22.84 -30.53
CA ALA A 96 16.12 23.42 -30.22
C ALA A 96 16.02 24.46 -29.08
N LEU A 97 14.95 25.26 -29.04
CA LEU A 97 14.74 26.28 -28.00
C LEU A 97 14.49 25.68 -26.61
N ILE A 98 13.84 24.52 -26.51
CA ILE A 98 13.54 23.86 -25.22
C ILE A 98 14.82 23.58 -24.41
N PHE A 99 15.89 23.13 -25.06
CA PHE A 99 17.14 22.73 -24.39
C PHE A 99 18.27 23.78 -24.48
N SER A 100 18.01 24.94 -25.08
CA SER A 100 19.03 25.98 -25.28
C SER A 100 19.10 27.03 -24.16
N TYR A 101 18.22 26.95 -23.16
CA TYR A 101 18.12 27.94 -22.09
C TYR A 101 19.17 27.71 -20.99
N ILE A 102 19.74 28.80 -20.46
CA ILE A 102 20.70 28.80 -19.34
C ILE A 102 19.93 29.21 -18.08
N PRO A 103 19.95 28.42 -16.99
CA PRO A 103 19.26 28.79 -15.75
C PRO A 103 19.76 30.15 -15.24
N GLY A 104 18.85 31.07 -14.91
CA GLY A 104 19.16 32.41 -14.41
C GLY A 104 18.28 32.80 -13.21
N ASP A 105 18.52 33.95 -12.59
CA ASP A 105 17.83 34.32 -11.33
C ASP A 105 16.34 34.69 -11.49
N ASN A 106 15.81 34.87 -12.72
CA ASN A 106 14.45 35.35 -12.97
C ASN A 106 13.46 34.25 -13.39
N THR A 107 12.87 33.58 -12.42
CA THR A 107 11.94 32.43 -12.58
C THR A 107 10.74 32.67 -13.51
N THR A 108 10.28 33.92 -13.67
CA THR A 108 9.10 34.24 -14.50
C THR A 108 9.41 34.26 -16.00
N ALA A 109 10.59 34.78 -16.38
CA ALA A 109 11.04 34.80 -17.76
C ALA A 109 11.35 33.38 -18.26
N GLU A 110 11.93 32.54 -17.38
CA GLU A 110 12.19 31.12 -17.63
C GLU A 110 10.91 30.37 -18.02
N LEU A 111 9.86 30.52 -17.21
CA LEU A 111 8.60 29.82 -17.43
C LEU A 111 7.92 30.25 -18.74
N LEU A 112 7.92 31.55 -19.05
CA LEU A 112 7.31 32.08 -20.29
C LEU A 112 8.03 31.55 -21.54
N GLN A 113 9.36 31.42 -21.49
CA GLN A 113 10.12 30.86 -22.61
C GLN A 113 9.82 29.38 -22.82
N TYR A 114 9.74 28.57 -21.75
CA TYR A 114 9.34 27.17 -21.86
C TYR A 114 7.94 27.02 -22.46
N ILE A 115 6.98 27.85 -22.02
CA ILE A 115 5.62 27.87 -22.57
C ILE A 115 5.66 28.13 -24.07
N PHE A 116 6.39 29.15 -24.52
CA PHE A 116 6.51 29.49 -25.94
C PHE A 116 7.16 28.36 -26.77
N ALA A 117 8.31 27.86 -26.32
CA ALA A 117 9.07 26.83 -27.04
C ALA A 117 8.30 25.50 -27.14
N ILE A 118 7.66 25.06 -26.04
CA ILE A 118 6.82 23.86 -26.00
C ILE A 118 5.61 24.04 -26.92
N THR A 119 4.96 25.22 -26.91
CA THR A 119 3.81 25.49 -27.78
C THR A 119 4.17 25.34 -29.25
N LEU A 120 5.27 25.99 -29.68
CA LEU A 120 5.73 25.93 -31.06
C LEU A 120 6.09 24.50 -31.49
N PHE A 121 6.79 23.78 -30.63
CA PHE A 121 7.17 22.38 -30.85
C PHE A 121 5.95 21.46 -31.02
N GLN A 122 4.95 21.57 -30.15
CA GLN A 122 3.79 20.67 -30.14
C GLN A 122 2.83 20.94 -31.30
N ILE A 123 2.66 22.21 -31.70
CA ILE A 123 1.93 22.55 -32.93
C ILE A 123 2.64 21.97 -34.15
N GLY A 124 3.97 22.17 -34.26
CA GLY A 124 4.77 21.62 -35.35
C GLY A 124 4.66 20.09 -35.42
N TRP A 125 4.77 19.43 -34.27
CA TRP A 125 4.63 17.98 -34.16
C TRP A 125 3.29 17.51 -34.71
N ALA A 126 2.17 18.07 -34.23
CA ALA A 126 0.83 17.68 -34.61
C ALA A 126 0.61 17.79 -36.13
N VAL A 127 1.11 18.87 -36.73
CA VAL A 127 1.03 19.11 -38.18
C VAL A 127 1.82 18.05 -38.95
N VAL A 128 3.08 17.76 -38.58
CA VAL A 128 3.90 16.73 -39.25
C VAL A 128 3.25 15.35 -39.12
N GLN A 129 2.78 14.99 -37.92
CA GLN A 129 2.19 13.69 -37.64
C GLN A 129 0.95 13.43 -38.51
N ILE A 130 0.02 14.39 -38.55
CA ILE A 130 -1.23 14.22 -39.31
C ILE A 130 -0.99 14.34 -40.82
N ALA A 131 -0.09 15.22 -41.26
CA ALA A 131 0.33 15.27 -42.66
C ALA A 131 0.91 13.94 -43.12
N HIS A 132 1.79 13.31 -42.33
CA HIS A 132 2.41 12.03 -42.66
C HIS A 132 1.43 10.84 -42.63
N LEU A 133 0.57 10.75 -41.61
CA LEU A 133 -0.42 9.66 -41.49
C LEU A 133 -1.49 9.72 -42.59
N SER A 134 -1.87 10.92 -43.02
CA SER A 134 -2.84 11.12 -44.10
C SER A 134 -2.33 10.71 -45.49
N ILE A 135 -1.03 10.46 -45.64
CA ILE A 135 -0.41 9.96 -46.88
C ILE A 135 -0.58 8.43 -47.05
N ILE A 136 -0.77 7.67 -45.95
CA ILE A 136 -0.95 6.21 -46.00
C ILE A 136 -2.12 5.78 -46.89
N PRO A 137 -3.36 6.28 -46.69
CA PRO A 137 -4.50 5.86 -47.49
C PRO A 137 -4.34 6.23 -48.98
N ASP A 138 -3.60 7.29 -49.28
CA ASP A 138 -3.30 7.74 -50.64
C ASP A 138 -2.35 6.77 -51.38
N ILE A 139 -1.31 6.27 -50.69
CA ILE A 139 -0.33 5.33 -51.27
C ILE A 139 -0.84 3.88 -51.24
N SER A 140 -1.71 3.54 -50.30
CA SER A 140 -2.14 2.16 -50.06
C SER A 140 -3.35 1.74 -50.89
N ARG A 141 -3.16 0.83 -51.87
CA ARG A 141 -4.27 0.24 -52.63
C ARG A 141 -5.05 -0.83 -51.84
N ASN A 142 -4.32 -1.68 -51.12
CA ASN A 142 -4.86 -2.85 -50.41
C ASN A 142 -4.59 -2.81 -48.89
N HIS A 143 -5.38 -3.54 -48.08
CA HIS A 143 -5.25 -3.54 -46.61
C HIS A 143 -3.85 -4.00 -46.17
N ASN A 144 -3.32 -5.01 -46.87
CA ASN A 144 -1.95 -5.50 -46.66
C ASN A 144 -0.91 -4.42 -46.96
N HIS A 145 -1.14 -3.56 -47.97
CA HIS A 145 -0.22 -2.47 -48.29
C HIS A 145 -0.24 -1.36 -47.24
N SER A 146 -1.42 -1.00 -46.69
CA SER A 146 -1.53 -0.05 -45.57
C SER A 146 -0.86 -0.61 -44.30
N SER A 147 -1.02 -1.91 -44.05
CA SER A 147 -0.37 -2.63 -42.95
C SER A 147 1.16 -2.61 -43.09
N ASP A 148 1.69 -2.83 -44.29
CA ASP A 148 3.13 -2.81 -44.55
C ASP A 148 3.74 -1.41 -44.32
N LEU A 149 3.10 -0.36 -44.83
CA LEU A 149 3.56 1.03 -44.63
C LEU A 149 3.52 1.44 -43.15
N THR A 150 2.48 1.00 -42.43
CA THR A 150 2.35 1.24 -40.98
C THR A 150 3.45 0.51 -40.20
N ALA A 151 3.76 -0.73 -40.58
CA ALA A 151 4.84 -1.50 -39.97
C ALA A 151 6.23 -0.88 -40.24
N ILE A 152 6.48 -0.38 -41.45
CA ILE A 152 7.72 0.33 -41.79
C ILE A 152 7.88 1.59 -40.94
N ARG A 153 6.82 2.40 -40.80
CA ARG A 153 6.82 3.60 -39.94
C ARG A 153 7.12 3.24 -38.49
N TYR A 154 6.49 2.20 -37.96
CA TYR A 154 6.75 1.75 -36.58
C TYR A 154 8.19 1.28 -36.40
N THR A 155 8.71 0.50 -37.35
CA THR A 155 10.11 0.03 -37.34
C THR A 155 11.08 1.21 -37.33
N ALA A 156 10.82 2.24 -38.14
CA ALA A 156 11.62 3.47 -38.15
C ALA A 156 11.58 4.20 -36.79
N SER A 157 10.41 4.31 -36.16
CA SER A 157 10.24 4.92 -34.84
C SER A 157 11.01 4.17 -33.74
N VAL A 158 11.03 2.83 -33.78
CA VAL A 158 11.85 2.01 -32.87
C VAL A 158 13.34 2.27 -33.07
N CYS A 159 13.81 2.34 -34.32
CA CYS A 159 15.21 2.69 -34.63
C CYS A 159 15.57 4.11 -34.15
N CYS A 160 14.65 5.07 -34.23
CA CYS A 160 14.85 6.42 -33.69
C CYS A 160 15.07 6.39 -32.17
N SER A 161 14.25 5.62 -31.45
CA SER A 161 14.35 5.48 -29.99
C SER A 161 15.70 4.85 -29.59
N ILE A 162 16.11 3.78 -30.27
CA ILE A 162 17.45 3.16 -30.10
C ILE A 162 18.57 4.19 -30.35
N THR A 163 18.45 4.99 -31.41
CA THR A 163 19.44 6.01 -31.77
C THR A 163 19.56 7.07 -30.66
N VAL A 164 18.44 7.57 -30.13
CA VAL A 164 18.42 8.53 -29.02
C VAL A 164 19.10 7.97 -27.77
N TYR A 165 18.82 6.71 -27.41
CA TYR A 165 19.44 6.10 -26.23
C TYR A 165 20.94 5.84 -26.41
N ILE A 166 21.40 5.47 -27.62
CA ILE A 166 22.84 5.34 -27.92
C ILE A 166 23.53 6.71 -27.83
N VAL A 167 22.96 7.74 -28.45
CA VAL A 167 23.51 9.11 -28.40
C VAL A 167 23.57 9.62 -26.96
N THR A 168 22.51 9.39 -26.20
CA THR A 168 22.44 9.76 -24.77
C THR A 168 23.47 8.99 -23.94
N LEU A 169 23.64 7.69 -24.17
CA LEU A 169 24.64 6.86 -23.49
C LEU A 169 26.07 7.38 -23.74
N ILE A 170 26.40 7.70 -24.99
CA ILE A 170 27.74 8.19 -25.36
C ILE A 170 28.00 9.57 -24.72
N LEU A 171 27.07 10.51 -24.87
CA LEU A 171 27.25 11.89 -24.37
C LEU A 171 27.20 11.98 -22.84
N LEU A 172 26.47 11.07 -22.18
CA LEU A 172 26.48 10.98 -20.73
C LEU A 172 27.71 10.22 -20.21
N GLN A 173 28.63 9.65 -20.99
CA GLN A 173 29.81 8.92 -20.47
C GLN A 173 31.11 9.75 -20.36
N THR A 174 31.12 11.01 -20.81
CA THR A 174 32.36 11.76 -21.14
C THR A 174 33.11 12.47 -19.99
N ASN A 175 32.69 12.38 -18.71
CA ASN A 175 33.32 13.15 -17.59
C ASN A 175 33.28 12.42 -16.22
N GLU A 176 34.21 12.73 -15.30
CA GLU A 176 34.47 12.07 -14.01
C GLU A 176 33.45 12.31 -12.87
N ASN A 177 32.56 13.31 -12.97
CA ASN A 177 31.56 13.57 -11.91
C ASN A 177 30.49 12.47 -11.86
N THR A 178 30.31 11.82 -10.70
CA THR A 178 29.45 10.64 -10.60
C THR A 178 27.95 10.94 -10.51
N LYS A 179 27.54 12.19 -10.24
CA LYS A 179 26.12 12.59 -10.08
C LYS A 179 25.63 13.51 -11.20
N ILE A 180 24.43 13.23 -11.74
CA ILE A 180 23.74 14.11 -12.69
C ILE A 180 23.08 15.26 -11.93
N GLY A 181 23.31 16.50 -12.34
CA GLY A 181 22.72 17.68 -11.69
C GLY A 181 22.63 18.91 -12.60
N PRO A 182 22.39 20.10 -12.04
CA PRO A 182 22.22 21.34 -12.81
C PRO A 182 23.40 21.71 -13.71
N GLN A 183 24.59 21.22 -13.36
CA GLN A 183 25.82 21.38 -14.15
C GLN A 183 25.70 20.71 -15.53
N ASP A 184 24.89 19.66 -15.69
CA ASP A 184 24.82 18.84 -16.91
C ASP A 184 23.88 19.38 -18.00
N PHE A 185 23.32 20.59 -17.85
CA PHE A 185 22.37 21.16 -18.81
C PHE A 185 22.91 21.22 -20.26
N TYR A 186 24.21 21.46 -20.42
CA TYR A 186 24.87 21.51 -21.73
C TYR A 186 24.87 20.15 -22.44
N LYS A 187 24.91 19.03 -21.70
CA LYS A 187 24.86 17.68 -22.29
C LYS A 187 23.51 17.40 -22.94
N PHE A 188 22.42 17.79 -22.28
CA PHE A 188 21.07 17.68 -22.84
C PHE A 188 20.86 18.58 -24.06
N LYS A 189 21.49 19.76 -24.07
CA LYS A 189 21.55 20.65 -25.24
C LYS A 189 22.28 19.99 -26.42
N GLU A 190 23.43 19.37 -26.19
CA GLU A 190 24.19 18.65 -27.22
C GLU A 190 23.40 17.46 -27.78
N ILE A 191 22.76 16.67 -26.91
CA ILE A 191 21.87 15.57 -27.33
C ILE A 191 20.76 16.09 -28.25
N ALA A 192 20.09 17.18 -27.86
CA ALA A 192 19.02 17.77 -28.66
C ALA A 192 19.50 18.25 -30.04
N LEU A 193 20.68 18.90 -30.11
CA LEU A 193 21.25 19.38 -31.37
C LEU A 193 21.64 18.25 -32.33
N VAL A 194 22.30 17.20 -31.82
CA VAL A 194 22.65 16.01 -32.62
C VAL A 194 21.39 15.40 -33.23
N ILE A 195 20.32 15.32 -32.45
CA ILE A 195 19.06 14.72 -32.86
C ILE A 195 18.32 15.59 -33.88
N VAL A 196 18.35 16.91 -33.74
CA VAL A 196 17.87 17.83 -34.78
C VAL A 196 18.63 17.64 -36.09
N CYS A 197 19.95 17.49 -36.06
CA CYS A 197 20.75 17.25 -37.27
C CYS A 197 20.36 15.93 -37.98
N ILE A 198 20.25 14.82 -37.23
CA ILE A 198 19.83 13.53 -37.80
C ILE A 198 18.41 13.62 -38.37
N GLY A 199 17.51 14.30 -37.65
CA GLY A 199 16.13 14.51 -38.08
C GLY A 199 16.02 15.30 -39.38
N LEU A 200 16.75 16.41 -39.50
CA LEU A 200 16.78 17.24 -40.71
C LEU A 200 17.32 16.48 -41.93
N ILE A 201 18.36 15.65 -41.75
CA ILE A 201 18.87 14.77 -42.81
C ILE A 201 17.79 13.79 -43.26
N SER A 202 17.07 13.16 -42.32
CA SER A 202 15.97 12.24 -42.66
C SER A 202 14.81 12.95 -43.38
N SER A 203 14.41 14.14 -42.93
CA SER A 203 13.38 14.95 -43.59
C SER A 203 13.82 15.35 -45.00
N LEU A 204 15.08 15.73 -45.21
CA LEU A 204 15.63 16.01 -46.54
C LEU A 204 15.54 14.78 -47.45
N LEU A 205 15.94 13.61 -46.95
CA LEU A 205 15.84 12.34 -47.68
C LEU A 205 14.39 11.95 -48.01
N PHE A 206 13.42 12.28 -47.13
CA PHE A 206 12.00 12.11 -47.42
C PHE A 206 11.54 13.00 -48.58
N TYR A 207 11.93 14.27 -48.60
CA TYR A 207 11.60 15.18 -49.71
C TYR A 207 12.30 14.76 -51.02
N CYS A 208 13.55 14.31 -50.95
CA CYS A 208 14.31 13.80 -52.10
C CYS A 208 13.79 12.45 -52.63
N GLY A 209 13.40 11.53 -51.76
CA GLY A 209 12.91 10.20 -52.14
C GLY A 209 11.53 10.20 -52.80
N LEU A 210 10.75 11.27 -52.62
CA LEU A 210 9.44 11.49 -53.25
C LEU A 210 9.48 12.44 -54.46
N LEU A 211 10.67 12.88 -54.91
CA LEU A 211 10.86 13.66 -56.14
C LEU A 211 10.75 12.81 -57.43
N GLY A 212 10.60 11.49 -57.31
CA GLY A 212 10.52 10.57 -58.45
C GLY A 212 9.12 10.30 -59.04
N THR A 213 8.07 10.98 -58.57
CA THR A 213 6.73 10.87 -59.18
C THR A 213 6.24 12.24 -59.58
N CYS A 214 6.22 12.47 -60.90
CA CYS A 214 5.63 13.64 -61.52
C CYS A 214 4.21 13.89 -60.99
N GLU A 215 3.95 15.15 -60.69
CA GLU A 215 2.66 15.76 -60.34
C GLU A 215 1.51 15.36 -61.32
N SER A 216 1.86 14.88 -62.52
CA SER A 216 0.97 14.53 -63.63
C SER A 216 0.12 13.26 -63.45
N ASP A 217 0.60 12.21 -62.78
CA ASP A 217 -0.18 10.93 -62.72
C ASP A 217 -1.28 10.95 -61.65
N TYR A 218 -1.16 11.85 -60.68
CA TYR A 218 -2.09 11.95 -59.55
C TYR A 218 -3.30 12.86 -59.85
N GLU A 219 -3.16 13.83 -60.76
CA GLU A 219 -4.29 14.62 -61.26
C GLU A 219 -5.19 13.81 -62.20
N ILE A 220 -4.61 12.96 -63.05
CA ILE A 220 -5.37 12.13 -64.02
C ILE A 220 -6.29 11.12 -63.29
N ILE A 221 -5.83 10.51 -62.18
CA ILE A 221 -6.67 9.60 -61.38
C ILE A 221 -7.80 10.36 -60.66
N ARG A 222 -7.58 11.64 -60.34
CA ARG A 222 -8.55 12.49 -59.63
C ARG A 222 -9.65 13.01 -60.56
N GLU A 223 -9.35 13.27 -61.84
CA GLU A 223 -10.36 13.63 -62.85
C GLU A 223 -11.26 12.44 -63.22
N VAL A 224 -10.71 11.24 -63.42
CA VAL A 224 -11.50 10.04 -63.80
C VAL A 224 -12.50 9.61 -62.72
N TYR A 225 -12.22 9.89 -61.44
CA TYR A 225 -13.15 9.62 -60.34
C TYR A 225 -14.15 10.76 -60.06
N SER A 226 -13.96 11.94 -60.65
CA SER A 226 -14.75 13.13 -60.34
C SER A 226 -16.02 13.28 -61.20
N ASP A 227 -16.20 12.48 -62.25
CA ASP A 227 -17.33 12.61 -63.19
C ASP A 227 -18.56 11.74 -62.82
N GLY A 228 -18.54 11.12 -61.64
CA GLY A 228 -19.53 10.11 -61.23
C GLY A 228 -20.09 10.27 -59.82
N ASN A 229 -20.21 11.49 -59.28
CA ASN A 229 -21.23 11.91 -58.30
C ASN A 229 -20.87 13.28 -57.72
N LEU A 230 -21.85 14.18 -57.73
CA LEU A 230 -21.82 15.46 -57.04
C LEU A 230 -21.28 15.34 -55.60
N ARG A 231 -20.29 16.19 -55.30
CA ARG A 231 -19.76 16.51 -53.97
C ARG A 231 -20.87 16.58 -52.93
N SER A 232 -20.94 15.58 -52.06
CA SER A 232 -21.65 15.67 -50.78
C SER A 232 -20.66 16.14 -49.71
N GLU A 233 -20.69 17.43 -49.37
CA GLU A 233 -19.97 18.03 -48.24
C GLU A 233 -20.30 17.37 -46.88
N ASN A 234 -21.31 16.50 -46.81
CA ASN A 234 -21.81 15.87 -45.58
C ASN A 234 -21.23 14.49 -45.25
N ARG A 235 -20.36 13.90 -46.09
CA ARG A 235 -19.87 12.53 -45.84
C ARG A 235 -18.74 12.45 -44.79
N ASN A 236 -18.02 13.56 -44.55
CA ASN A 236 -16.82 13.58 -43.69
C ASN A 236 -17.10 13.59 -42.17
N GLN A 237 -18.35 13.61 -41.70
CA GLN A 237 -18.67 13.65 -40.26
C GLN A 237 -19.60 12.53 -39.78
N HIS A 238 -20.05 11.65 -40.67
CA HIS A 238 -20.96 10.55 -40.32
C HIS A 238 -20.29 9.44 -39.49
N PHE A 239 -18.95 9.37 -39.51
CA PHE A 239 -18.18 8.36 -38.77
C PHE A 239 -18.23 8.55 -37.26
N LEU A 240 -18.40 9.79 -36.77
CA LEU A 240 -18.53 10.11 -35.33
C LEU A 240 -19.82 9.52 -34.72
N LYS A 241 -20.81 9.13 -35.55
CA LYS A 241 -22.01 8.44 -35.06
C LYS A 241 -21.78 6.94 -34.80
N GLN A 242 -20.66 6.35 -35.24
CA GLN A 242 -20.39 4.91 -35.10
C GLN A 242 -19.72 4.60 -33.76
N SER A 243 -20.28 3.67 -32.97
CA SER A 243 -19.68 3.26 -31.67
C SER A 243 -18.30 2.60 -31.80
N THR A 244 -18.02 2.00 -32.97
CA THR A 244 -16.78 1.26 -33.24
C THR A 244 -15.54 2.16 -33.26
N ILE A 245 -15.63 3.41 -33.71
CA ILE A 245 -14.47 4.32 -33.71
C ILE A 245 -14.00 4.67 -32.30
N TYR A 246 -14.94 4.84 -31.36
CA TYR A 246 -14.62 5.14 -29.97
C TYR A 246 -13.94 3.96 -29.27
N LEU A 247 -14.33 2.73 -29.59
CA LEU A 247 -13.67 1.52 -29.07
C LEU A 247 -12.25 1.35 -29.65
N VAL A 248 -12.07 1.62 -30.94
CA VAL A 248 -10.74 1.61 -31.58
C VAL A 248 -9.86 2.74 -31.01
N ALA A 249 -10.42 3.92 -30.77
CA ALA A 249 -9.73 5.03 -30.12
C ALA A 249 -9.33 4.68 -28.68
N LEU A 250 -10.20 4.01 -27.92
CA LEU A 250 -9.90 3.55 -26.56
C LEU A 250 -8.77 2.51 -26.53
N MET A 251 -8.78 1.56 -27.47
CA MET A 251 -7.69 0.59 -27.63
C MET A 251 -6.36 1.27 -27.97
N TYR A 252 -6.37 2.24 -28.88
CA TYR A 252 -5.19 3.02 -29.25
C TYR A 252 -4.68 3.84 -28.07
N MET A 253 -5.58 4.53 -27.36
CA MET A 253 -5.28 5.31 -26.16
C MET A 253 -4.64 4.45 -25.08
N ALA A 254 -5.19 3.29 -24.77
CA ALA A 254 -4.63 2.40 -23.75
C ALA A 254 -3.20 1.95 -24.13
N SER A 255 -2.99 1.50 -25.37
CA SER A 255 -1.65 1.10 -25.85
C SER A 255 -0.65 2.26 -25.81
N ARG A 256 -1.09 3.46 -26.18
CA ARG A 256 -0.24 4.65 -26.23
C ARG A 256 0.06 5.21 -24.84
N LEU A 257 -0.91 5.19 -23.93
CA LEU A 257 -0.75 5.60 -22.55
C LEU A 257 0.21 4.66 -21.81
N PHE A 258 0.06 3.34 -21.98
CA PHE A 258 0.98 2.35 -21.39
C PHE A 258 2.43 2.58 -21.82
N THR A 259 2.68 2.72 -23.12
CA THR A 259 4.03 2.97 -23.66
C THR A 259 4.60 4.32 -23.22
N THR A 260 3.76 5.37 -23.17
CA THR A 260 4.18 6.72 -22.77
C THR A 260 4.54 6.79 -21.27
N LEU A 261 3.78 6.14 -20.39
CA LEU A 261 4.06 6.12 -18.95
C LEU A 261 5.35 5.36 -18.63
N ASN A 262 5.60 4.24 -19.31
CA ASN A 262 6.86 3.51 -19.18
C ASN A 262 8.06 4.39 -19.60
N LEU A 263 7.94 5.12 -20.70
CA LEU A 263 8.99 6.05 -21.15
C LEU A 263 9.29 7.16 -20.13
N ILE A 264 8.25 7.78 -19.56
CA ILE A 264 8.40 8.92 -18.64
C ILE A 264 8.95 8.48 -17.29
N TYR A 265 8.46 7.37 -16.74
CA TYR A 265 8.69 7.03 -15.33
C TYR A 265 9.80 6.02 -15.10
N ILE A 266 10.24 5.23 -16.09
CA ILE A 266 11.40 4.33 -15.92
C ILE A 266 12.66 5.11 -15.50
N PRO A 267 13.06 6.22 -16.17
CA PRO A 267 14.25 6.98 -15.74
C PRO A 267 14.14 7.56 -14.32
N LEU A 268 12.93 8.00 -13.92
CA LEU A 268 12.68 8.52 -12.57
C LEU A 268 12.67 7.40 -11.51
N TYR A 269 12.14 6.23 -11.84
CA TYR A 269 12.22 5.04 -10.99
C TYR A 269 13.67 4.59 -10.76
N LEU A 270 14.51 4.63 -11.81
CA LEU A 270 15.93 4.27 -11.69
C LEU A 270 16.72 5.27 -10.83
N ASP A 271 16.38 6.56 -10.89
CA ASP A 271 16.95 7.58 -10.01
C ASP A 271 16.52 7.38 -8.54
N GLU A 272 15.23 7.13 -8.29
CA GLU A 272 14.69 6.85 -6.95
C GLU A 272 15.34 5.62 -6.32
N ARG A 273 15.41 4.50 -7.06
CA ARG A 273 16.06 3.25 -6.62
C ARG A 273 17.56 3.43 -6.36
N GLY A 274 18.24 4.19 -7.22
CA GLY A 274 19.67 4.47 -7.07
C GLY A 274 20.02 5.18 -5.77
N LYS A 275 19.20 6.17 -5.38
CA LYS A 275 19.30 6.89 -4.11
C LYS A 275 19.00 5.99 -2.91
N ALA A 276 17.98 5.14 -3.00
CA ALA A 276 17.60 4.23 -1.92
C ALA A 276 18.68 3.17 -1.59
N ILE A 277 19.47 2.72 -2.58
CA ILE A 277 20.48 1.66 -2.42
C ILE A 277 21.88 2.24 -2.12
N GLY A 278 22.04 3.57 -2.12
CA GLY A 278 23.35 4.22 -1.92
C GLY A 278 24.36 3.95 -3.04
N ARG A 279 23.89 3.55 -4.24
CA ARG A 279 24.69 3.27 -5.44
C ARG A 279 24.47 4.35 -6.51
N GLU A 280 24.54 5.62 -6.10
CA GLU A 280 24.33 6.77 -6.99
C GLU A 280 25.30 6.77 -8.18
N ASP A 281 26.52 6.22 -8.01
CA ASP A 281 27.56 6.15 -9.06
C ASP A 281 27.19 5.26 -10.26
N GLN A 282 26.28 4.27 -10.08
CA GLN A 282 25.84 3.34 -11.15
C GLN A 282 24.55 3.79 -11.86
N VAL A 283 23.83 4.79 -11.32
CA VAL A 283 22.57 5.31 -11.87
C VAL A 283 22.78 5.90 -13.26
N ARG A 284 23.91 6.57 -13.49
CA ARG A 284 24.28 7.21 -14.75
C ARG A 284 24.35 6.23 -15.93
N GLN A 285 24.80 4.98 -15.70
CA GLN A 285 24.83 3.94 -16.73
C GLN A 285 23.45 3.30 -16.94
N THR A 286 22.68 3.18 -15.87
CA THR A 286 21.41 2.45 -15.84
C THR A 286 20.28 3.23 -16.53
N ILE A 287 20.26 4.57 -16.41
CA ILE A 287 19.26 5.47 -17.02
C ILE A 287 19.20 5.37 -18.57
N ALA A 288 20.32 5.08 -19.23
CA ALA A 288 20.38 4.93 -20.69
C ALA A 288 20.36 3.46 -21.15
N THR A 289 20.97 2.54 -20.40
CA THR A 289 21.09 1.13 -20.83
C THR A 289 19.79 0.34 -20.70
N ILE A 290 18.95 0.59 -19.68
CA ILE A 290 17.70 -0.15 -19.51
C ILE A 290 16.68 0.16 -20.61
N PRO A 291 16.34 1.44 -20.91
CA PRO A 291 15.49 1.77 -22.05
C PRO A 291 16.04 1.23 -23.37
N LEU A 292 17.36 1.27 -23.56
CA LEU A 292 18.02 0.71 -24.75
C LEU A 292 17.77 -0.81 -24.90
N VAL A 293 17.93 -1.58 -23.82
CA VAL A 293 17.68 -3.03 -23.82
C VAL A 293 16.20 -3.33 -24.13
N CYS A 294 15.27 -2.58 -23.53
CA CYS A 294 13.84 -2.73 -23.83
C CYS A 294 13.55 -2.54 -25.32
N TYR A 295 14.04 -1.46 -25.93
CA TYR A 295 13.76 -1.15 -27.33
C TYR A 295 14.48 -2.06 -28.33
N ILE A 296 15.67 -2.58 -28.01
CA ILE A 296 16.32 -3.62 -28.82
C ILE A 296 15.47 -4.90 -28.81
N SER A 297 14.92 -5.28 -27.65
CA SER A 297 13.99 -6.41 -27.55
C SER A 297 12.68 -6.16 -28.34
N SER A 298 12.11 -4.95 -28.27
CA SER A 298 10.95 -4.55 -29.06
C SER A 298 11.21 -4.66 -30.57
N PHE A 299 12.38 -4.19 -31.01
CA PHE A 299 12.79 -4.23 -32.42
C PHE A 299 12.87 -5.67 -32.92
N LEU A 300 13.55 -6.55 -32.19
CA LEU A 300 13.67 -7.97 -32.52
C LEU A 300 12.28 -8.62 -32.60
N THR A 301 11.40 -8.33 -31.64
CA THR A 301 10.02 -8.84 -31.64
C THR A 301 9.21 -8.34 -32.84
N SER A 302 9.38 -7.08 -33.26
CA SER A 302 8.69 -6.52 -34.43
C SER A 302 9.11 -7.20 -35.75
N LEU A 303 10.38 -7.62 -35.88
CA LEU A 303 10.87 -8.37 -37.04
C LEU A 303 10.21 -9.74 -37.14
N PHE A 304 9.95 -10.41 -36.01
CA PHE A 304 9.25 -11.69 -35.97
C PHE A 304 7.74 -11.57 -36.28
N LEU A 305 7.08 -10.47 -35.91
CA LEU A 305 5.67 -10.20 -36.27
C LEU A 305 5.44 -10.10 -37.79
N LYS A 306 6.49 -9.84 -38.58
CA LYS A 306 6.42 -9.81 -40.04
C LYS A 306 6.29 -11.22 -40.65
N PHE A 307 6.78 -12.25 -39.97
CA PHE A 307 6.70 -13.66 -40.39
C PHE A 307 5.39 -14.34 -39.93
N ARG A 308 4.27 -13.62 -40.00
CA ARG A 308 2.94 -14.10 -39.55
C ARG A 308 2.58 -15.44 -40.22
N CYS A 309 2.33 -16.47 -39.41
CA CYS A 309 1.54 -17.61 -39.86
C CYS A 309 0.11 -17.15 -40.18
N THR A 310 -0.53 -17.81 -41.14
CA THR A 310 -1.96 -17.63 -41.54
C THR A 310 -2.97 -17.76 -40.39
N PHE A 311 -2.53 -18.21 -39.21
CA PHE A 311 -3.33 -18.42 -38.00
C PHE A 311 -3.40 -17.23 -37.02
N CYS A 312 -2.54 -16.21 -37.13
CA CYS A 312 -2.50 -15.10 -36.16
C CYS A 312 -3.26 -13.85 -36.64
N THR A 313 -4.43 -13.58 -36.07
CA THR A 313 -5.21 -12.35 -36.34
C THR A 313 -4.75 -11.19 -35.43
N ASP A 314 -4.94 -9.94 -35.87
CA ASP A 314 -4.55 -8.72 -35.11
C ASP A 314 -5.17 -8.67 -33.69
N LYS A 315 -6.31 -9.35 -33.49
CA LYS A 315 -6.96 -9.52 -32.19
C LYS A 315 -6.13 -10.34 -31.20
N VAL A 316 -5.52 -11.43 -31.69
CA VAL A 316 -4.68 -12.32 -30.87
C VAL A 316 -3.41 -11.58 -30.45
N VAL A 317 -2.85 -10.79 -31.35
CA VAL A 317 -1.68 -9.94 -31.08
C VAL A 317 -1.98 -8.92 -29.98
N TYR A 318 -3.11 -8.21 -30.09
CA TYR A 318 -3.50 -7.23 -29.06
C TYR A 318 -3.80 -7.89 -27.69
N LEU A 319 -4.46 -9.05 -27.69
CA LEU A 319 -4.79 -9.81 -26.48
C LEU A 319 -3.53 -10.25 -25.73
N THR A 320 -2.61 -10.89 -26.45
CA THR A 320 -1.36 -11.41 -25.89
C THR A 320 -0.47 -10.28 -25.37
N GLY A 321 -0.33 -9.18 -26.12
CA GLY A 321 0.40 -8.00 -25.65
C GLY A 321 -0.18 -7.37 -24.39
N SER A 322 -1.51 -7.36 -24.21
CA SER A 322 -2.16 -6.82 -23.00
C SER A 322 -1.92 -7.70 -21.76
N ILE A 323 -1.88 -9.02 -21.93
CA ILE A 323 -1.59 -9.98 -20.83
C ILE A 323 -0.13 -9.85 -20.39
N VAL A 324 0.80 -9.75 -21.34
CA VAL A 324 2.24 -9.59 -21.03
C VAL A 324 2.47 -8.28 -20.28
N GLY A 325 1.86 -7.16 -20.72
CA GLY A 325 1.97 -5.88 -20.04
C GLY A 325 1.45 -5.91 -18.59
N LEU A 326 0.36 -6.65 -18.33
CA LEU A 326 -0.17 -6.85 -16.99
C LEU A 326 0.77 -7.68 -16.10
N LEU A 327 1.28 -8.82 -16.62
CA LEU A 327 2.22 -9.67 -15.89
C LEU A 327 3.49 -8.92 -15.52
N ALA A 328 4.02 -8.12 -16.45
CA ALA A 328 5.22 -7.35 -16.19
C ALA A 328 5.01 -6.24 -15.14
N SER A 329 3.84 -5.60 -15.14
CA SER A 329 3.45 -4.62 -14.11
C SER A 329 3.34 -5.27 -12.72
N ILE A 330 2.83 -6.50 -12.65
CA ILE A 330 2.75 -7.30 -11.41
C ILE A 330 4.15 -7.73 -10.94
N CYS A 331 5.01 -8.18 -11.84
CA CYS A 331 6.40 -8.55 -11.51
C CYS A 331 7.20 -7.38 -10.91
N LEU A 332 7.00 -6.16 -11.42
CA LEU A 332 7.59 -4.95 -10.84
C LEU A 332 7.07 -4.65 -9.42
N GLY A 333 5.80 -4.98 -9.14
CA GLY A 333 5.17 -4.71 -7.84
C GLY A 333 5.42 -5.74 -6.74
N LEU A 334 5.79 -6.98 -7.12
CA LEU A 334 6.13 -8.06 -6.18
C LEU A 334 7.59 -8.02 -5.71
N ASP A 335 8.35 -7.00 -6.15
CA ASP A 335 9.76 -6.80 -5.81
C ASP A 335 10.62 -8.06 -5.98
N LEU A 336 10.32 -8.88 -7.00
CA LEU A 336 11.10 -10.06 -7.41
C LEU A 336 12.54 -9.72 -7.81
N SER A 337 12.90 -8.43 -7.83
CA SER A 337 14.26 -7.93 -7.98
C SER A 337 14.97 -7.97 -6.63
N SER A 338 15.60 -9.10 -6.34
CA SER A 338 16.71 -9.19 -5.40
C SER A 338 17.82 -8.19 -5.75
N LYS A 339 18.77 -8.03 -4.81
CA LYS A 339 19.86 -7.03 -4.77
C LYS A 339 20.84 -7.03 -5.98
N ALA A 340 20.55 -7.74 -7.08
CA ALA A 340 21.39 -7.86 -8.27
C ALA A 340 20.81 -7.11 -9.48
N ASP A 341 21.64 -6.29 -10.13
CA ASP A 341 21.28 -5.53 -11.33
C ASP A 341 20.86 -6.42 -12.52
N VAL A 342 21.30 -7.69 -12.53
CA VAL A 342 20.98 -8.73 -13.52
C VAL A 342 19.48 -9.03 -13.59
N GLU A 343 18.77 -8.94 -12.46
CA GLU A 343 17.33 -9.22 -12.41
C GLU A 343 16.50 -8.06 -12.96
N LEU A 344 17.01 -6.82 -12.88
CA LEU A 344 16.35 -5.66 -13.48
C LEU A 344 16.48 -5.67 -15.01
N TYR A 345 17.62 -6.12 -15.55
CA TYR A 345 17.74 -6.43 -16.98
C TYR A 345 16.83 -7.59 -17.38
N PHE A 346 16.64 -8.59 -16.52
CA PHE A 346 15.71 -9.69 -16.77
C PHE A 346 14.24 -9.24 -16.77
N ILE A 347 13.83 -8.32 -15.88
CA ILE A 347 12.49 -7.70 -15.88
C ILE A 347 12.30 -6.78 -17.09
N ALA A 348 13.33 -6.01 -17.47
CA ALA A 348 13.34 -5.18 -18.68
C ALA A 348 13.22 -6.03 -19.96
N ILE A 349 13.87 -7.20 -19.98
CA ILE A 349 13.71 -8.21 -21.03
C ILE A 349 12.31 -8.83 -20.95
N LEU A 350 11.80 -9.22 -19.78
CA LEU A 350 10.44 -9.80 -19.59
C LEU A 350 9.30 -8.86 -20.00
N LEU A 351 9.44 -7.55 -19.76
CA LEU A 351 8.55 -6.50 -20.26
C LEU A 351 8.42 -6.51 -21.79
N GLU A 352 9.42 -7.06 -22.50
CA GLU A 352 9.54 -6.97 -23.96
C GLU A 352 9.78 -8.31 -24.70
N THR A 353 10.09 -9.42 -24.02
CA THR A 353 10.38 -10.74 -24.58
C THR A 353 10.03 -11.87 -23.61
N ILE A 354 8.99 -12.64 -23.93
CA ILE A 354 8.86 -14.03 -23.46
C ILE A 354 8.84 -14.95 -24.68
N LEU A 355 9.80 -15.89 -24.71
CA LEU A 355 9.85 -17.03 -25.63
C LEU A 355 8.82 -18.08 -25.19
N TYR A 356 7.73 -18.27 -25.93
CA TYR A 356 6.87 -19.43 -25.75
C TYR A 356 7.37 -20.61 -26.60
N ARG A 357 7.78 -21.71 -25.95
CA ARG A 357 8.11 -22.98 -26.62
C ARG A 357 6.82 -23.76 -26.86
N GLY A 358 6.18 -23.54 -28.01
CA GLY A 358 5.04 -24.36 -28.44
C GLY A 358 5.45 -25.83 -28.61
N ILE A 359 4.74 -26.73 -27.94
CA ILE A 359 4.85 -28.18 -28.17
C ILE A 359 4.20 -28.46 -29.54
N ASN A 360 5.03 -28.74 -30.55
CA ASN A 360 4.56 -29.27 -31.84
C ASN A 360 4.32 -30.78 -31.72
N PHE A 361 3.09 -31.21 -31.98
CA PHE A 361 2.81 -32.57 -32.46
C PHE A 361 2.88 -32.50 -33.99
N ASN A 362 3.86 -33.20 -34.55
CA ASN A 362 4.16 -33.39 -35.99
C ASN A 362 5.27 -32.50 -36.57
N ASN A 363 6.17 -33.19 -37.28
CA ASN A 363 7.49 -32.77 -37.72
C ASN A 363 7.49 -31.69 -38.82
N GLU A 364 8.60 -30.94 -38.79
CA GLU A 364 9.17 -30.03 -39.78
C GLU A 364 8.81 -28.53 -39.64
N HIS A 365 9.88 -27.77 -39.34
CA HIS A 365 10.00 -26.35 -38.93
C HIS A 365 9.59 -25.99 -37.48
N LYS A 366 10.64 -25.85 -36.63
CA LYS A 366 10.59 -25.19 -35.33
C LYS A 366 10.56 -23.68 -35.53
N THR A 367 9.46 -23.02 -35.20
CA THR A 367 9.38 -21.55 -35.21
C THR A 367 8.90 -21.07 -33.84
N SER A 368 9.77 -20.35 -33.12
CA SER A 368 9.47 -19.68 -31.86
C SER A 368 8.69 -18.39 -32.15
N TYR A 369 7.63 -18.10 -31.39
CA TYR A 369 6.87 -16.84 -31.50
C TYR A 369 7.13 -15.95 -30.28
N SER A 370 7.44 -14.68 -30.51
CA SER A 370 7.60 -13.62 -29.49
C SER A 370 6.53 -12.54 -29.71
N ILE A 371 5.86 -12.06 -28.65
CA ILE A 371 4.88 -10.95 -28.72
C ILE A 371 5.11 -9.99 -27.52
N SER A 372 5.30 -8.69 -27.79
CA SER A 372 5.74 -7.64 -26.82
C SER A 372 4.70 -6.53 -26.59
N GLY A 373 4.93 -5.59 -25.65
CA GLY A 373 4.03 -4.42 -25.43
C GLY A 373 3.89 -3.49 -26.65
N SER A 374 4.89 -3.46 -27.54
CA SER A 374 4.84 -2.82 -28.86
C SER A 374 3.73 -3.35 -29.78
N SER A 375 3.34 -4.61 -29.59
CA SER A 375 2.39 -5.31 -30.44
C SER A 375 0.95 -4.80 -30.28
N THR A 376 0.57 -4.30 -29.08
CA THR A 376 -0.73 -3.68 -28.84
C THR A 376 -0.85 -2.35 -29.57
N MET A 377 0.25 -1.60 -29.68
CA MET A 377 0.30 -0.35 -30.46
C MET A 377 0.16 -0.65 -31.96
N VAL A 378 0.95 -1.59 -32.49
CA VAL A 378 0.87 -1.98 -33.91
C VAL A 378 -0.53 -2.51 -34.25
N ALA A 379 -1.08 -3.41 -33.42
CA ALA A 379 -2.41 -3.96 -33.64
C ALA A 379 -3.51 -2.87 -33.57
N SER A 380 -3.42 -1.91 -32.63
CA SER A 380 -4.38 -0.79 -32.54
C SER A 380 -4.40 0.08 -33.80
N LEU A 381 -3.22 0.39 -34.36
CA LEU A 381 -3.11 1.15 -35.62
C LEU A 381 -3.65 0.37 -36.81
N CYS A 382 -3.46 -0.95 -36.86
CA CYS A 382 -4.08 -1.81 -37.87
C CYS A 382 -5.61 -1.77 -37.79
N PHE A 383 -6.19 -1.77 -36.59
CA PHE A 383 -7.64 -1.61 -36.42
C PHE A 383 -8.13 -0.24 -36.92
N THR A 384 -7.39 0.84 -36.66
CA THR A 384 -7.72 2.18 -37.17
C THR A 384 -7.65 2.25 -38.71
N ALA A 385 -6.58 1.73 -39.31
CA ALA A 385 -6.43 1.69 -40.76
C ALA A 385 -7.56 0.90 -41.43
N ASN A 386 -7.93 -0.25 -40.85
CA ASN A 386 -9.03 -1.06 -41.37
C ASN A 386 -10.38 -0.32 -41.28
N PHE A 387 -10.61 0.42 -40.20
CA PHE A 387 -11.82 1.24 -40.03
C PHE A 387 -11.94 2.35 -41.08
N VAL A 388 -10.83 3.05 -41.37
CA VAL A 388 -10.78 4.07 -42.44
C VAL A 388 -11.11 3.45 -43.79
N LYS A 389 -10.47 2.31 -44.11
CA LYS A 389 -10.58 1.66 -45.41
C LYS A 389 -11.97 1.08 -45.67
N THR A 390 -12.56 0.40 -44.69
CA THR A 390 -13.86 -0.29 -44.86
C THR A 390 -15.04 0.66 -45.03
N ASN A 391 -14.93 1.88 -44.51
CA ASN A 391 -16.03 2.85 -44.54
C ASN A 391 -15.79 4.03 -45.50
N GLY A 392 -14.61 4.16 -46.11
CA GLY A 392 -14.30 5.20 -47.09
C GLY A 392 -14.28 6.63 -46.52
N TYR A 393 -13.89 6.79 -45.25
CA TYR A 393 -13.79 8.10 -44.59
C TYR A 393 -12.42 8.77 -44.82
N GLY A 394 -12.36 10.10 -44.72
CA GLY A 394 -11.10 10.86 -44.79
C GLY A 394 -10.12 10.44 -43.70
N GLY A 395 -8.92 9.97 -44.10
CA GLY A 395 -7.93 9.43 -43.18
C GLY A 395 -7.42 10.44 -42.15
N GLY A 396 -7.19 11.71 -42.53
CA GLY A 396 -6.71 12.76 -41.62
C GLY A 396 -7.68 13.02 -40.47
N SER A 397 -8.96 13.18 -40.78
CA SER A 397 -10.03 13.35 -39.79
C SER A 397 -10.24 12.14 -38.86
N VAL A 398 -10.08 10.90 -39.35
CA VAL A 398 -10.22 9.70 -38.50
C VAL A 398 -9.00 9.50 -37.59
N TYR A 399 -7.77 9.63 -38.13
CA TYR A 399 -6.55 9.52 -37.32
C TYR A 399 -6.45 10.61 -36.27
N SER A 400 -6.88 11.84 -36.57
CA SER A 400 -6.91 12.94 -35.59
C SER A 400 -7.90 12.69 -34.44
N VAL A 401 -9.07 12.09 -34.69
CA VAL A 401 -10.02 11.73 -33.62
C VAL A 401 -9.51 10.58 -32.75
N VAL A 402 -8.90 9.56 -33.36
CA VAL A 402 -8.30 8.44 -32.63
C VAL A 402 -7.15 8.91 -31.75
N THR A 403 -6.30 9.80 -32.28
CA THR A 403 -5.14 10.36 -31.57
C THR A 403 -5.47 11.54 -30.63
N PHE A 404 -6.68 12.08 -30.68
CA PHE A 404 -7.07 13.13 -29.73
C PHE A 404 -7.08 12.59 -28.29
N THR A 405 -7.60 11.37 -28.11
CA THR A 405 -7.81 10.78 -26.80
C THR A 405 -6.50 10.43 -26.09
N ASP A 406 -5.48 9.90 -26.78
CA ASP A 406 -4.21 9.58 -26.11
C ASP A 406 -3.47 10.82 -25.64
N LYS A 407 -3.51 11.92 -26.40
CA LYS A 407 -2.84 13.17 -26.02
C LYS A 407 -3.45 13.76 -24.76
N LEU A 408 -4.79 13.84 -24.71
CA LEU A 408 -5.51 14.37 -23.56
C LEU A 408 -5.26 13.54 -22.29
N PHE A 409 -5.43 12.22 -22.38
CA PHE A 409 -5.29 11.33 -21.21
C PHE A 409 -3.84 11.17 -20.76
N SER A 410 -2.86 11.20 -21.67
CA SER A 410 -1.44 11.17 -21.29
C SER A 410 -1.04 12.41 -20.49
N GLY A 411 -1.46 13.61 -20.94
CA GLY A 411 -1.20 14.86 -20.20
C GLY A 411 -1.86 14.89 -18.82
N ALA A 412 -3.14 14.51 -18.75
CA ALA A 412 -3.89 14.47 -17.49
C ALA A 412 -3.32 13.46 -16.49
N THR A 413 -2.93 12.27 -16.96
CA THR A 413 -2.34 11.23 -16.10
C THR A 413 -0.99 11.68 -15.55
N VAL A 414 -0.14 12.32 -16.37
CA VAL A 414 1.14 12.86 -15.91
C VAL A 414 0.92 13.95 -14.84
N LEU A 415 0.01 14.90 -15.06
CA LEU A 415 -0.31 15.92 -14.05
C LEU A 415 -0.79 15.30 -12.74
N LEU A 416 -1.71 14.35 -12.81
CA LEU A 416 -2.25 13.66 -11.64
C LEU A 416 -1.14 12.96 -10.85
N VAL A 417 -0.27 12.21 -11.52
CA VAL A 417 0.88 11.56 -10.89
C VAL A 417 1.86 12.57 -10.30
N GLN A 418 2.09 13.72 -10.93
CA GLN A 418 2.95 14.76 -10.34
C GLN A 418 2.29 15.49 -9.16
N HIS A 419 0.96 15.57 -9.11
CA HIS A 419 0.23 16.21 -8.00
C HIS A 419 0.07 15.28 -6.79
N LEU A 420 -0.01 13.97 -7.02
CA LEU A 420 -0.08 12.93 -5.98
C LEU A 420 1.29 12.64 -5.35
N GLN A 421 2.36 13.28 -5.80
CA GLN A 421 3.69 13.08 -5.24
C GLN A 421 3.79 13.67 -3.82
N CYS A 422 4.24 12.85 -2.88
CA CYS A 422 4.37 13.21 -1.47
C CYS A 422 5.42 14.31 -1.26
N ILE A 423 5.09 15.32 -0.46
CA ILE A 423 6.02 16.38 -0.02
C ILE A 423 6.04 16.35 1.52
N PRO A 424 7.17 15.97 2.16
CA PRO A 424 8.48 15.61 1.60
C PRO A 424 8.57 14.21 0.93
N LYS A 425 9.50 14.08 -0.04
CA LYS A 425 9.70 12.85 -0.85
C LYS A 425 10.04 11.59 -0.03
N ASN A 426 10.61 11.75 1.18
CA ASN A 426 11.02 10.65 2.06
C ASN A 426 9.85 9.85 2.64
N LEU A 427 8.62 10.37 2.57
CA LEU A 427 7.41 9.66 2.99
C LEU A 427 6.99 8.57 2.00
N CYS A 428 7.51 8.61 0.76
CA CYS A 428 7.10 7.72 -0.34
C CYS A 428 8.33 7.22 -1.14
N PRO A 429 9.17 6.34 -0.57
CA PRO A 429 10.46 5.93 -1.16
C PRO A 429 10.39 4.96 -2.35
N ASN A 430 9.19 4.48 -2.70
CA ASN A 430 8.92 3.59 -3.85
C ASN A 430 7.80 4.14 -4.76
N TYR A 431 7.65 5.46 -4.84
CA TYR A 431 6.54 6.12 -5.52
C TYR A 431 6.46 5.78 -7.01
N TYR A 432 7.56 5.94 -7.76
CA TYR A 432 7.54 5.68 -9.21
C TYR A 432 7.43 4.18 -9.53
N ALA A 433 7.88 3.30 -8.63
CA ALA A 433 7.65 1.85 -8.74
C ALA A 433 6.15 1.53 -8.68
N HIS A 434 5.43 2.08 -7.69
CA HIS A 434 3.99 1.91 -7.56
C HIS A 434 3.21 2.53 -8.73
N VAL A 435 3.65 3.68 -9.25
CA VAL A 435 3.07 4.29 -10.45
C VAL A 435 3.16 3.33 -11.64
N LEU A 436 4.32 2.73 -11.89
CA LEU A 436 4.52 1.76 -12.97
C LEU A 436 3.73 0.47 -12.76
N THR A 437 3.55 -0.01 -11.52
CA THR A 437 2.75 -1.21 -11.24
C THR A 437 1.25 -0.96 -11.40
N TYR A 438 0.70 0.05 -10.72
CA TYR A 438 -0.76 0.23 -10.64
C TYR A 438 -1.32 0.91 -11.89
N ILE A 439 -0.71 2.00 -12.34
CA ILE A 439 -1.27 2.79 -13.46
C ILE A 439 -1.10 2.03 -14.77
N CYS A 440 0.09 1.48 -15.06
CA CYS A 440 0.28 0.68 -16.27
C CYS A 440 -0.53 -0.64 -16.22
N GLY A 441 -0.74 -1.23 -15.04
CA GLY A 441 -1.62 -2.38 -14.86
C GLY A 441 -3.08 -2.06 -15.21
N ILE A 442 -3.63 -0.96 -14.68
CA ILE A 442 -5.00 -0.49 -14.98
C ILE A 442 -5.18 -0.21 -16.46
N VAL A 443 -4.22 0.47 -17.09
CA VAL A 443 -4.26 0.79 -18.52
C VAL A 443 -4.23 -0.48 -19.38
N SER A 444 -3.44 -1.50 -19.00
CA SER A 444 -3.42 -2.80 -19.67
C SER A 444 -4.77 -3.52 -19.59
N VAL A 445 -5.44 -3.47 -18.43
CA VAL A 445 -6.79 -4.02 -18.23
C VAL A 445 -7.83 -3.27 -19.06
N LEU A 446 -7.72 -1.93 -19.15
CA LEU A 446 -8.60 -1.11 -19.97
C LEU A 446 -8.51 -1.47 -21.46
N GLY A 447 -7.29 -1.65 -21.98
CA GLY A 447 -7.05 -2.14 -23.33
C GLY A 447 -7.70 -3.51 -23.57
N PHE A 448 -7.47 -4.46 -22.66
CA PHE A 448 -8.07 -5.80 -22.72
C PHE A 448 -9.61 -5.76 -22.73
N ALA A 449 -10.21 -4.99 -21.81
CA ALA A 449 -11.67 -4.86 -21.71
C ALA A 449 -12.27 -4.23 -22.98
N SER A 450 -11.62 -3.22 -23.56
CA SER A 450 -12.09 -2.57 -24.78
C SER A 450 -12.15 -3.52 -25.98
N LEU A 451 -11.17 -4.43 -26.12
CA LEU A 451 -11.17 -5.46 -27.15
C LEU A 451 -12.34 -6.45 -26.98
N LEU A 452 -12.64 -6.87 -25.74
CA LEU A 452 -13.76 -7.79 -25.45
C LEU A 452 -15.11 -7.15 -25.80
N VAL A 453 -15.29 -5.87 -25.48
CA VAL A 453 -16.51 -5.12 -25.81
C VAL A 453 -16.65 -4.97 -27.33
N LEU A 454 -15.56 -4.67 -28.04
CA LEU A 454 -15.54 -4.59 -29.50
C LEU A 454 -15.95 -5.93 -30.14
N GLU A 455 -15.45 -7.06 -29.61
CA GLU A 455 -15.85 -8.38 -30.10
C GLU A 455 -17.33 -8.69 -29.83
N GLY A 456 -17.82 -8.32 -28.64
CA GLY A 456 -19.24 -8.45 -28.29
C GLY A 456 -20.16 -7.64 -29.21
N GLN A 457 -19.79 -6.41 -29.59
CA GLN A 457 -20.57 -5.58 -30.51
C GLN A 457 -20.56 -6.14 -31.95
N LEU A 458 -19.40 -6.59 -32.43
CA LEU A 458 -19.30 -7.21 -33.75
C LEU A 458 -20.13 -8.51 -33.84
N ARG A 459 -20.25 -9.27 -32.75
CA ARG A 459 -21.12 -10.47 -32.67
C ARG A 459 -22.61 -10.13 -32.65
N ARG A 460 -23.03 -9.05 -31.98
CA ARG A 460 -24.44 -8.63 -31.87
C ARG A 460 -25.01 -8.04 -33.16
N ASN A 461 -24.20 -7.33 -33.95
CA ASN A 461 -24.68 -6.57 -35.12
C ASN A 461 -24.85 -7.40 -36.42
N GLY A 462 -24.77 -8.72 -36.38
CA GLY A 462 -25.21 -9.60 -37.49
C GLY A 462 -24.51 -9.44 -38.84
N LYS A 463 -23.48 -8.59 -38.98
CA LYS A 463 -22.73 -8.41 -40.23
C LYS A 463 -21.79 -9.59 -40.45
N ARG A 464 -22.27 -10.53 -41.28
CA ARG A 464 -21.62 -11.66 -41.98
C ARG A 464 -20.55 -12.44 -41.19
N ARG A 465 -20.81 -13.74 -41.01
CA ARG A 465 -19.79 -14.77 -40.81
C ARG A 465 -18.63 -14.53 -41.79
N LEU A 466 -17.49 -14.02 -41.32
CA LEU A 466 -16.24 -14.57 -41.80
C LEU A 466 -16.22 -16.00 -41.26
N GLN A 467 -16.20 -16.99 -42.15
CA GLN A 467 -16.02 -18.38 -41.78
C GLN A 467 -14.78 -18.47 -40.87
N LEU A 468 -15.01 -18.72 -39.58
CA LEU A 468 -13.95 -19.18 -38.70
C LEU A 468 -13.61 -20.62 -39.12
N PRO A 469 -12.34 -20.94 -39.42
CA PRO A 469 -11.94 -22.33 -39.62
C PRO A 469 -12.20 -23.15 -38.35
N GLU A 470 -12.46 -24.45 -38.53
CA GLU A 470 -12.92 -25.42 -37.52
C GLU A 470 -12.05 -25.52 -36.24
N CYS A 471 -10.86 -24.90 -36.22
CA CYS A 471 -9.95 -24.88 -35.09
C CYS A 471 -10.49 -24.12 -33.85
N CYS A 472 -11.41 -23.17 -34.02
CA CYS A 472 -11.98 -22.39 -32.90
C CYS A 472 -12.96 -23.21 -32.02
N ARG A 473 -13.37 -24.41 -32.46
CA ARG A 473 -14.17 -25.34 -31.64
C ARG A 473 -13.32 -26.06 -30.57
N ILE A 474 -12.01 -26.20 -30.81
CA ILE A 474 -11.06 -26.89 -29.93
C ILE A 474 -10.52 -25.95 -28.84
N LEU A 475 -10.42 -24.64 -29.10
CA LEU A 475 -10.04 -23.63 -28.09
C LEU A 475 -11.13 -23.37 -27.03
N ARG A 476 -12.40 -23.68 -27.33
CA ARG A 476 -13.51 -23.55 -26.37
C ARG A 476 -13.54 -24.65 -25.32
N SER A 477 -12.92 -25.81 -25.58
CA SER A 477 -12.81 -26.92 -24.60
C SER A 477 -11.50 -26.90 -23.81
N THR A 478 -10.44 -26.27 -24.34
CA THR A 478 -9.12 -26.20 -23.69
C THR A 478 -8.96 -25.00 -22.75
N MET A 479 -9.65 -23.87 -22.96
CA MET A 479 -9.47 -22.67 -22.11
C MET A 479 -10.23 -22.64 -20.79
N LYS A 480 -11.28 -23.45 -20.58
CA LYS A 480 -11.98 -23.52 -19.28
C LYS A 480 -11.11 -24.06 -18.13
N PRO A 481 -10.30 -25.12 -18.29
CA PRO A 481 -9.41 -25.58 -17.22
C PRO A 481 -8.17 -24.68 -17.04
N HIS A 482 -7.67 -24.02 -18.08
CA HIS A 482 -6.45 -23.20 -17.96
C HIS A 482 -6.67 -21.83 -17.30
N ILE A 483 -7.86 -21.21 -17.40
CA ILE A 483 -8.20 -20.00 -16.64
C ILE A 483 -8.29 -20.31 -15.14
N LEU A 484 -8.78 -21.50 -14.78
CA LEU A 484 -8.80 -21.99 -13.40
C LEU A 484 -7.39 -22.36 -12.90
N ILE A 485 -6.55 -22.98 -13.73
CA ILE A 485 -5.15 -23.30 -13.39
C ILE A 485 -4.28 -22.03 -13.29
N PHE A 486 -4.57 -20.97 -14.07
CA PHE A 486 -3.86 -19.69 -13.99
C PHE A 486 -4.26 -18.89 -12.74
N ALA A 487 -5.55 -18.91 -12.37
CA ALA A 487 -6.00 -18.41 -11.07
C ALA A 487 -5.40 -19.19 -9.89
N PHE A 488 -5.29 -20.52 -10.03
CA PHE A 488 -4.66 -21.39 -9.03
C PHE A 488 -3.13 -21.26 -8.97
N SER A 489 -2.47 -20.90 -10.08
CA SER A 489 -1.02 -20.65 -10.12
C SER A 489 -0.65 -19.29 -9.56
N ILE A 490 -1.48 -18.27 -9.71
CA ILE A 490 -1.31 -16.95 -9.06
C ILE A 490 -1.45 -17.08 -7.54
N ILE A 491 -2.36 -17.93 -7.05
CA ILE A 491 -2.55 -18.20 -5.61
C ILE A 491 -1.38 -19.02 -5.03
N ASN A 492 -0.74 -19.89 -5.83
CA ASN A 492 0.42 -20.68 -5.39
C ASN A 492 1.77 -19.94 -5.54
N LEU A 493 1.92 -18.99 -6.47
CA LEU A 493 3.12 -18.14 -6.60
C LEU A 493 3.25 -17.12 -5.45
N LEU A 494 2.15 -16.76 -4.80
CA LEU A 494 2.15 -15.93 -3.59
C LEU A 494 2.51 -16.70 -2.31
N ARG A 495 2.80 -18.02 -2.39
CA ARG A 495 3.13 -18.87 -1.22
C ARG A 495 4.59 -19.33 -1.09
N PHE A 496 5.51 -18.90 -1.97
CA PHE A 496 6.93 -19.21 -1.80
C PHE A 496 7.69 -18.04 -1.17
N SER A 497 7.67 -17.97 0.16
CA SER A 497 8.64 -17.21 0.95
C SER A 497 9.49 -18.17 1.78
N TYR A 498 10.81 -17.93 1.73
CA TYR A 498 11.86 -18.35 2.66
C TYR A 498 12.03 -19.84 2.95
N CYS A 499 13.12 -20.42 2.42
CA CYS A 499 13.80 -21.54 3.07
C CYS A 499 15.32 -21.34 3.02
N SER A 500 15.93 -21.41 4.20
CA SER A 500 17.29 -21.03 4.55
C SER A 500 18.34 -21.99 3.97
N ASN A 501 19.23 -21.52 3.10
CA ASN A 501 20.47 -22.22 2.76
C ASN A 501 21.69 -21.41 3.21
N CYS A 502 22.56 -22.04 4.00
CA CYS A 502 23.81 -21.44 4.51
C CYS A 502 24.76 -21.11 3.34
N THR A 503 25.25 -19.87 3.26
CA THR A 503 26.14 -19.40 2.17
C THR A 503 27.57 -19.13 2.68
N ILE A 504 28.50 -18.88 1.74
CA ILE A 504 29.91 -18.55 2.02
C ILE A 504 30.05 -17.33 2.95
N VAL A 505 29.09 -16.39 2.93
CA VAL A 505 29.10 -15.20 3.81
C VAL A 505 29.02 -15.59 5.29
N ASN A 506 28.30 -16.67 5.62
CA ASN A 506 28.14 -17.14 7.00
C ASN A 506 29.46 -17.70 7.55
N SER A 507 30.30 -18.32 6.71
CA SER A 507 31.62 -18.85 7.11
C SER A 507 32.53 -17.77 7.69
N LEU A 508 32.52 -16.56 7.13
CA LEU A 508 33.36 -15.46 7.60
C LEU A 508 32.96 -14.98 9.01
N ILE A 509 31.67 -15.03 9.32
CA ILE A 509 31.10 -14.63 10.61
C ILE A 509 31.41 -15.70 11.68
N CYS A 510 31.35 -16.98 11.30
CA CYS A 510 31.73 -18.09 12.17
C CYS A 510 33.23 -18.02 12.55
N ARG A 511 34.12 -17.82 11.57
CA ARG A 511 35.59 -17.86 11.81
C ARG A 511 36.13 -16.79 12.74
N LYS A 512 35.39 -15.69 12.95
CA LYS A 512 35.77 -14.63 13.89
C LYS A 512 35.66 -15.06 15.36
N GLN A 513 34.92 -16.13 15.65
CA GLN A 513 34.64 -16.53 17.03
C GLN A 513 35.79 -17.37 17.59
N THR A 514 36.25 -17.02 18.80
CA THR A 514 37.43 -17.62 19.45
C THR A 514 37.08 -18.68 20.49
N ASN A 515 35.83 -18.73 20.94
CA ASN A 515 35.31 -19.70 21.88
C ASN A 515 34.06 -20.40 21.32
N CYS A 516 33.72 -21.55 21.92
CA CYS A 516 32.61 -22.38 21.46
C CYS A 516 31.24 -21.70 21.62
N LEU A 517 31.02 -20.97 22.71
CA LEU A 517 29.72 -20.38 23.02
C LEU A 517 29.34 -19.24 22.06
N ASP A 518 30.29 -18.38 21.72
CA ASP A 518 30.07 -17.28 20.78
C ASP A 518 29.93 -17.81 19.34
N CYS A 519 30.64 -18.89 19.02
CA CYS A 519 30.49 -19.61 17.75
C CYS A 519 29.05 -20.09 17.52
N ILE A 520 28.42 -20.73 18.53
CA ILE A 520 27.05 -21.26 18.39
C ILE A 520 25.96 -20.18 18.50
N ARG A 521 26.26 -19.01 19.08
CA ARG A 521 25.33 -17.87 19.23
C ARG A 521 25.25 -16.99 18.00
N VAL A 522 26.31 -16.91 17.20
CA VAL A 522 26.40 -15.91 16.12
C VAL A 522 25.49 -16.22 14.92
N HIS A 523 25.35 -17.50 14.56
CA HIS A 523 24.45 -17.95 13.48
C HIS A 523 24.20 -19.45 13.59
N SER A 524 22.99 -19.91 13.26
CA SER A 524 22.64 -21.33 13.24
C SER A 524 23.46 -22.22 12.29
N CYS A 525 24.20 -21.63 11.34
CA CYS A 525 25.06 -22.35 10.40
C CYS A 525 26.47 -22.63 10.95
N CYS A 526 26.86 -21.98 12.05
CA CYS A 526 28.20 -22.10 12.64
C CYS A 526 28.30 -23.30 13.57
N ASN A 527 29.33 -24.13 13.39
CA ASN A 527 29.61 -25.30 14.22
C ASN A 527 31.02 -25.16 14.82
N TRP A 528 31.26 -25.80 15.97
CA TRP A 528 32.54 -25.73 16.65
C TRP A 528 33.27 -27.07 16.62
N CYS A 529 34.56 -27.06 16.33
CA CYS A 529 35.41 -28.22 16.33
C CYS A 529 36.37 -28.19 17.53
N TYR A 530 36.35 -29.23 18.36
CA TYR A 530 37.20 -29.31 19.55
C TYR A 530 38.69 -29.43 19.19
N LYS A 531 39.03 -29.92 17.99
CA LYS A 531 40.42 -29.98 17.52
C LYS A 531 40.52 -29.26 16.18
N ALA A 532 41.22 -28.11 16.14
CA ALA A 532 41.29 -27.26 14.96
C ALA A 532 41.51 -28.07 13.66
N SER A 533 40.69 -27.77 12.65
CA SER A 533 40.75 -28.46 11.36
C SER A 533 42.08 -28.19 10.65
N SER A 534 42.36 -28.90 9.55
CA SER A 534 43.56 -28.69 8.72
C SER A 534 43.74 -27.25 8.21
N ASN A 535 42.69 -26.41 8.27
CA ASN A 535 42.71 -24.99 7.91
C ASN A 535 42.95 -24.05 9.12
N GLY A 536 43.14 -24.57 10.32
CA GLY A 536 43.50 -23.81 11.53
C GLY A 536 42.33 -23.16 12.30
N TYR A 537 41.08 -23.31 11.84
CA TYR A 537 39.90 -22.72 12.49
C TYR A 537 39.10 -23.74 13.29
N SER A 538 38.64 -23.34 14.48
CA SER A 538 37.75 -24.12 15.34
C SER A 538 36.26 -23.79 15.17
N CYS A 539 35.88 -22.66 14.57
CA CYS A 539 34.48 -22.31 14.29
C CYS A 539 34.27 -22.09 12.79
N ASP A 540 33.38 -22.86 12.15
CA ASP A 540 33.05 -22.69 10.74
C ASP A 540 31.75 -23.43 10.35
N LEU A 541 31.36 -23.34 9.07
CA LEU A 541 30.30 -24.15 8.48
C LEU A 541 30.66 -25.64 8.54
N LYS A 542 29.64 -26.50 8.65
CA LYS A 542 29.80 -27.96 8.76
C LYS A 542 30.68 -28.54 7.64
N ASP A 543 30.47 -28.10 6.40
CA ASP A 543 31.24 -28.58 5.23
C ASP A 543 32.73 -28.18 5.30
N ALA A 544 33.02 -27.00 5.86
CA ALA A 544 34.38 -26.50 6.01
C ALA A 544 35.15 -27.16 7.19
N LEU A 545 34.41 -27.77 8.14
CA LEU A 545 34.95 -28.55 9.26
C LEU A 545 34.95 -30.06 9.00
N SER A 546 34.91 -30.49 7.73
CA SER A 546 34.75 -31.89 7.31
C SER A 546 35.77 -32.89 7.88
N ASN A 547 36.94 -32.44 8.37
CA ASN A 547 37.97 -33.27 9.02
C ASN A 547 37.96 -33.19 10.56
N CYS A 548 36.88 -32.70 11.17
CA CYS A 548 36.74 -32.58 12.62
C CYS A 548 36.35 -33.91 13.27
N GLU A 549 37.18 -34.42 14.18
CA GLU A 549 36.94 -35.69 14.89
C GLU A 549 35.88 -35.56 16.00
N TYR A 550 35.83 -34.40 16.67
CA TYR A 550 34.85 -34.09 17.72
C TYR A 550 34.27 -32.69 17.50
N MET A 551 33.03 -32.63 17.04
CA MET A 551 32.34 -31.40 16.65
C MET A 551 31.14 -31.14 17.56
N GLU A 552 31.05 -29.92 18.10
CA GLU A 552 29.80 -29.36 18.59
C GLU A 552 28.98 -28.91 17.39
N GLU A 553 27.98 -29.70 17.04
CA GLU A 553 26.99 -29.29 16.05
C GLU A 553 26.03 -28.29 16.67
N ASN A 554 25.72 -27.22 15.93
CA ASN A 554 24.73 -26.27 16.38
C ASN A 554 23.35 -26.94 16.36
N GLN A 555 22.76 -27.10 17.54
CA GLN A 555 21.42 -27.67 17.66
C GLN A 555 20.41 -26.76 16.96
N LYS A 556 19.69 -27.34 16.00
CA LYS A 556 18.58 -26.69 15.30
C LYS A 556 17.44 -26.39 16.27
N THR A 557 16.65 -25.39 15.92
CA THR A 557 15.37 -25.11 16.57
C THR A 557 14.45 -26.34 16.48
N VAL A 558 14.05 -26.90 17.63
CA VAL A 558 13.30 -28.17 17.70
C VAL A 558 12.26 -28.19 18.83
N ILE A 559 11.23 -29.02 18.64
CA ILE A 559 10.27 -29.39 19.68
C ILE A 559 10.83 -30.62 20.41
N ILE A 560 11.07 -30.51 21.72
CA ILE A 560 11.59 -31.61 22.55
C ILE A 560 10.47 -32.58 22.91
N SER A 561 9.35 -32.05 23.38
CA SER A 561 8.21 -32.85 23.83
C SER A 561 6.93 -32.02 23.81
N ASN A 562 5.80 -32.67 23.56
CA ASN A 562 4.48 -32.12 23.80
C ASN A 562 3.71 -33.03 24.78
N VAL A 563 2.86 -32.42 25.61
CA VAL A 563 1.96 -33.16 26.49
C VAL A 563 0.53 -32.92 26.02
N THR A 564 -0.15 -34.00 25.65
CA THR A 564 -1.55 -34.01 25.23
C THR A 564 -2.41 -34.67 26.31
N LEU A 565 -3.21 -33.85 26.95
CA LEU A 565 -4.34 -34.19 27.81
C LEU A 565 -5.62 -34.01 26.98
N LYS A 566 -6.67 -34.75 27.32
CA LYS A 566 -7.97 -34.62 26.67
C LYS A 566 -8.67 -33.35 27.20
N LYS A 567 -8.43 -32.22 26.53
CA LYS A 567 -9.06 -30.92 26.75
C LYS A 567 -9.47 -30.30 25.41
N GLN A 568 -10.14 -29.15 25.40
CA GLN A 568 -10.61 -28.49 24.17
C GLN A 568 -9.47 -27.89 23.36
N ILE A 569 -8.37 -27.51 24.01
CA ILE A 569 -7.14 -27.07 23.36
C ILE A 569 -6.07 -28.14 23.53
N SER A 570 -5.36 -28.48 22.45
CA SER A 570 -4.32 -29.52 22.44
C SER A 570 -3.14 -29.12 21.55
N PRO A 571 -1.88 -29.42 21.93
CA PRO A 571 -1.44 -29.92 23.24
C PRO A 571 -1.46 -28.81 24.31
N GLN A 572 -1.39 -29.16 25.59
CA GLN A 572 -1.43 -28.19 26.71
C GLN A 572 -0.05 -27.66 27.06
N SER A 573 1.01 -28.39 26.71
CA SER A 573 2.36 -27.88 26.88
C SER A 573 3.30 -28.29 25.76
N TYR A 574 4.15 -27.35 25.37
CA TYR A 574 5.32 -27.58 24.53
C TYR A 574 6.59 -27.34 25.33
N LYS A 575 7.60 -28.17 25.09
CA LYS A 575 9.00 -27.85 25.43
C LYS A 575 9.75 -27.63 24.13
N VAL A 576 10.29 -26.43 23.95
CA VAL A 576 10.95 -26.01 22.70
C VAL A 576 12.33 -25.46 22.98
N VAL A 577 13.22 -25.63 22.00
CA VAL A 577 14.53 -24.97 21.97
C VAL A 577 14.50 -23.98 20.83
N LEU A 578 14.71 -22.69 21.13
CA LEU A 578 14.73 -21.62 20.13
C LEU A 578 16.15 -21.13 19.88
N ARG A 579 16.44 -20.79 18.62
CA ARG A 579 17.68 -20.13 18.20
C ARG A 579 17.37 -18.77 17.59
N LYS A 580 18.35 -17.88 17.67
CA LYS A 580 18.29 -16.57 17.05
C LYS A 580 18.09 -16.73 15.53
N ASP A 581 17.15 -15.97 14.99
CA ASP A 581 16.77 -15.88 13.58
C ASP A 581 16.20 -17.15 12.95
N GLU A 582 15.91 -18.18 13.75
CA GLU A 582 15.20 -19.39 13.30
C GLU A 582 13.74 -19.39 13.74
N THR A 583 12.85 -19.68 12.79
CA THR A 583 11.40 -19.76 13.06
C THR A 583 10.99 -21.20 13.36
N LEU A 584 10.47 -21.45 14.56
CA LEU A 584 9.82 -22.70 14.93
C LEU A 584 8.34 -22.67 14.60
N LYS A 585 7.83 -23.68 13.90
CA LYS A 585 6.39 -23.84 13.67
C LYS A 585 5.82 -24.92 14.59
N LEU A 586 4.75 -24.60 15.31
CA LEU A 586 4.02 -25.51 16.19
C LEU A 586 2.51 -25.43 15.91
N THR A 587 1.78 -26.51 16.13
CA THR A 587 0.35 -26.58 15.78
C THR A 587 -0.52 -26.73 17.02
N VAL A 588 -1.29 -25.69 17.34
CA VAL A 588 -2.29 -25.69 18.40
C VAL A 588 -3.65 -26.04 17.80
N THR A 589 -4.27 -27.11 18.28
CA THR A 589 -5.61 -27.52 17.91
C THR A 589 -6.63 -26.98 18.90
N TYR A 590 -7.73 -26.43 18.38
CA TYR A 590 -8.97 -26.19 19.13
C TYR A 590 -10.08 -27.14 18.66
N GLN A 591 -10.80 -27.74 19.61
CA GLN A 591 -12.03 -28.48 19.38
C GLN A 591 -12.97 -28.30 20.58
N ALA A 592 -14.17 -27.77 20.34
CA ALA A 592 -15.17 -27.63 21.40
C ALA A 592 -15.58 -29.00 21.97
N GLU A 593 -15.70 -29.10 23.29
CA GLU A 593 -16.14 -30.31 23.98
C GLU A 593 -17.66 -30.29 24.21
N ARG A 594 -18.31 -31.44 24.04
CA ARG A 594 -19.78 -31.57 24.13
C ARG A 594 -20.32 -31.43 25.56
N ASP A 595 -19.64 -32.01 26.54
CA ASP A 595 -20.10 -32.02 27.95
C ASP A 595 -19.33 -31.02 28.82
N TYR A 596 -18.82 -29.92 28.22
CA TYR A 596 -18.11 -28.87 28.96
C TYR A 596 -19.06 -28.14 29.94
N PRO A 597 -18.63 -27.79 31.16
CA PRO A 597 -19.50 -27.13 32.12
C PRO A 597 -20.02 -25.77 31.62
N LEU A 598 -21.31 -25.50 31.84
CA LEU A 598 -21.99 -24.26 31.45
C LEU A 598 -22.52 -23.54 32.69
N GLU A 599 -22.19 -22.28 32.86
CA GLU A 599 -22.78 -21.44 33.90
C GLU A 599 -23.52 -20.29 33.23
N LEU A 600 -24.82 -20.20 33.51
CA LEU A 600 -25.72 -19.23 32.89
C LEU A 600 -26.32 -18.35 33.97
N TYR A 601 -26.00 -17.05 33.89
CA TYR A 601 -26.59 -16.03 34.73
C TYR A 601 -27.74 -15.37 33.96
N TYR A 602 -28.96 -15.53 34.43
CA TYR A 602 -30.14 -14.97 33.78
C TYR A 602 -30.48 -13.62 34.42
N LEU A 603 -30.42 -12.57 33.61
CA LEU A 603 -30.61 -11.18 34.01
C LEU A 603 -31.86 -10.62 33.34
N THR A 604 -32.87 -10.31 34.14
CA THR A 604 -34.20 -9.94 33.66
C THR A 604 -34.57 -8.51 34.01
N ASP A 605 -35.04 -7.80 33.00
CA ASP A 605 -35.77 -6.55 33.14
C ASP A 605 -37.13 -6.82 33.78
N LEU A 606 -37.37 -6.23 34.94
CA LEU A 606 -38.63 -6.35 35.69
C LEU A 606 -39.46 -5.05 35.63
N SER A 607 -39.21 -4.20 34.65
CA SER A 607 -40.08 -3.08 34.31
C SER A 607 -41.51 -3.54 34.00
N TYR A 608 -42.44 -2.58 34.03
CA TYR A 608 -43.86 -2.87 33.86
C TYR A 608 -44.18 -3.46 32.49
N SER A 609 -43.47 -3.04 31.44
CA SER A 609 -43.63 -3.52 30.06
C SER A 609 -43.27 -5.00 29.91
N MET A 610 -42.34 -5.50 30.73
CA MET A 610 -41.89 -6.90 30.73
C MET A 610 -42.82 -7.87 31.49
N ARG A 611 -43.95 -7.41 32.04
CA ARG A 611 -44.88 -8.23 32.84
C ARG A 611 -45.32 -9.52 32.14
N ASP A 612 -45.84 -9.41 30.93
CA ASP A 612 -46.40 -10.55 30.18
C ASP A 612 -45.30 -11.59 29.88
N TYR A 613 -44.08 -11.10 29.64
CA TYR A 613 -42.91 -11.94 29.44
C TYR A 613 -42.55 -12.70 30.72
N VAL A 614 -42.46 -12.01 31.85
CA VAL A 614 -42.13 -12.59 33.16
C VAL A 614 -43.17 -13.63 33.58
N GLU A 615 -44.46 -13.36 33.38
CA GLU A 615 -45.54 -14.33 33.63
C GLU A 615 -45.37 -15.61 32.78
N THR A 616 -44.96 -15.44 31.52
CA THR A 616 -44.72 -16.58 30.63
C THR A 616 -43.41 -17.32 30.97
N LEU A 617 -42.35 -16.62 31.39
CA LEU A 617 -41.07 -17.20 31.81
C LEU A 617 -41.26 -18.15 33.01
N LYS A 618 -42.14 -17.79 33.96
CA LYS A 618 -42.54 -18.65 35.09
C LYS A 618 -43.11 -20.00 34.63
N SER A 619 -43.71 -20.07 33.43
CA SER A 619 -44.32 -21.28 32.88
C SER A 619 -43.38 -22.21 32.10
N LEU A 620 -42.12 -21.80 31.84
CA LEU A 620 -41.19 -22.56 30.97
C LEU A 620 -40.40 -23.67 31.66
N GLY A 621 -40.43 -23.72 33.00
CA GLY A 621 -39.98 -24.81 33.87
C GLY A 621 -39.21 -25.97 33.22
N ASP A 622 -39.97 -27.01 32.88
CA ASP A 622 -39.45 -28.26 32.34
C ASP A 622 -38.82 -28.15 30.95
N LYS A 623 -39.25 -27.18 30.13
CA LYS A 623 -38.72 -27.01 28.77
C LYS A 623 -37.30 -26.46 28.80
N LEU A 624 -37.01 -25.48 29.68
CA LEU A 624 -35.66 -24.94 29.84
C LEU A 624 -34.68 -25.99 30.34
N ARG A 625 -35.09 -26.79 31.32
CA ARG A 625 -34.29 -27.91 31.82
C ARG A 625 -33.94 -28.89 30.71
N THR A 626 -34.92 -29.25 29.87
CA THR A 626 -34.72 -30.19 28.76
C THR A 626 -33.78 -29.62 27.70
N SER A 627 -33.95 -28.34 27.33
CA SER A 627 -33.07 -27.66 26.38
C SER A 627 -31.64 -27.50 26.89
N LEU A 628 -31.43 -27.07 28.14
CA LEU A 628 -30.08 -26.95 28.72
C LEU A 628 -29.39 -28.31 28.87
N SER A 629 -30.14 -29.34 29.26
CA SER A 629 -29.62 -30.73 29.34
C SER A 629 -29.22 -31.27 27.96
N SER A 630 -29.77 -30.73 26.87
CA SER A 630 -29.37 -31.08 25.50
C SER A 630 -28.04 -30.43 25.09
N LEU A 631 -27.66 -29.31 25.73
CA LEU A 631 -26.41 -28.60 25.49
C LEU A 631 -25.26 -29.20 26.31
N THR A 632 -25.46 -29.39 27.61
CA THR A 632 -24.49 -30.03 28.50
C THR A 632 -25.19 -30.65 29.69
N LYS A 633 -24.64 -31.76 30.20
CA LYS A 633 -25.12 -32.38 31.45
C LYS A 633 -24.70 -31.60 32.70
N ASN A 634 -23.71 -30.73 32.57
CA ASN A 634 -23.08 -30.01 33.67
C ASN A 634 -23.40 -28.51 33.60
N TYR A 635 -24.66 -28.12 33.80
CA TYR A 635 -25.06 -26.72 33.84
C TYR A 635 -25.32 -26.22 35.27
N LYS A 636 -25.10 -24.92 35.51
CA LYS A 636 -25.62 -24.19 36.67
C LYS A 636 -26.34 -22.92 36.23
N LEU A 637 -27.34 -22.53 37.02
CA LEU A 637 -28.19 -21.37 36.79
C LEU A 637 -28.08 -20.41 37.96
N ALA A 638 -28.03 -19.12 37.64
CA ALA A 638 -28.15 -18.02 38.59
C ALA A 638 -29.17 -17.01 38.07
N TYR A 639 -29.74 -16.21 38.97
CA TYR A 639 -30.79 -15.26 38.62
C TYR A 639 -30.59 -13.90 39.30
N GLY A 640 -30.84 -12.83 38.54
CA GLY A 640 -30.98 -11.48 39.05
C GLY A 640 -31.87 -10.64 38.15
N SER A 641 -32.22 -9.46 38.65
CA SER A 641 -33.07 -8.52 37.95
C SER A 641 -32.52 -7.10 38.04
N PHE A 642 -32.94 -6.25 37.12
CA PHE A 642 -32.58 -4.85 37.08
C PHE A 642 -33.79 -4.01 36.63
N LEU A 643 -33.76 -2.74 37.01
CA LEU A 643 -34.57 -1.69 36.41
C LEU A 643 -33.64 -0.50 36.18
N ASP A 644 -33.77 0.53 37.00
CA ASP A 644 -32.98 1.74 36.86
C ASP A 644 -32.74 2.46 38.20
N LYS A 645 -31.93 3.52 38.18
CA LYS A 645 -31.58 4.30 39.37
C LYS A 645 -32.85 4.89 40.00
N PRO A 646 -33.12 4.63 41.29
CA PRO A 646 -34.38 5.02 41.94
C PRO A 646 -34.39 6.50 42.33
N GLY A 647 -34.42 7.40 41.33
CA GLY A 647 -34.48 8.84 41.53
C GLY A 647 -34.94 9.59 40.29
N MET A 648 -35.32 10.86 40.46
CA MET A 648 -35.81 11.70 39.37
C MET A 648 -34.64 12.16 38.47
N PRO A 649 -34.72 12.08 37.12
CA PRO A 649 -35.93 11.91 36.31
C PRO A 649 -36.36 10.47 35.98
N PHE A 650 -35.57 9.46 36.34
CA PHE A 650 -35.81 8.05 35.94
C PHE A 650 -36.96 7.37 36.71
N THR A 651 -37.21 7.80 37.94
CA THR A 651 -38.31 7.30 38.78
C THR A 651 -39.02 8.45 39.48
N LEU A 652 -40.33 8.32 39.68
CA LEU A 652 -41.11 9.25 40.49
C LEU A 652 -40.72 9.15 41.96
N THR A 653 -40.39 10.29 42.57
CA THR A 653 -39.90 10.36 43.96
C THR A 653 -40.96 10.83 44.96
N ASP A 654 -42.19 11.09 44.50
CA ASP A 654 -43.29 11.40 45.43
C ASP A 654 -43.61 10.16 46.28
N PRO A 655 -43.99 10.31 47.57
CA PRO A 655 -44.03 9.18 48.50
C PRO A 655 -44.95 8.02 48.10
N ASP A 656 -46.07 8.32 47.45
CA ASP A 656 -47.05 7.31 47.05
C ASP A 656 -46.57 6.53 45.82
N ASN A 657 -46.05 7.22 44.79
CA ASN A 657 -45.52 6.56 43.58
C ASN A 657 -44.12 5.97 43.81
N PHE A 658 -43.29 6.52 44.70
CA PHE A 658 -42.00 5.93 45.03
C PHE A 658 -42.15 4.58 45.75
N LYS A 659 -43.16 4.47 46.62
CA LYS A 659 -43.49 3.21 47.30
C LYS A 659 -44.16 2.21 46.36
N ASN A 660 -44.97 2.69 45.41
CA ASN A 660 -45.63 1.87 44.41
C ASN A 660 -45.59 2.56 43.02
N PRO A 661 -44.53 2.30 42.22
CA PRO A 661 -44.36 2.93 40.90
C PRO A 661 -45.51 2.70 39.92
N CYS A 662 -46.28 1.63 40.09
CA CYS A 662 -47.39 1.25 39.20
C CYS A 662 -48.75 1.81 39.64
N ASN A 663 -48.77 2.78 40.56
CA ASN A 663 -49.98 3.38 41.10
C ASN A 663 -50.83 4.07 40.01
N THR A 664 -50.19 4.65 38.99
CA THR A 664 -50.85 5.23 37.80
C THR A 664 -51.70 4.22 37.03
N GLU A 665 -51.25 2.97 36.97
CA GLU A 665 -51.93 1.84 36.33
C GLU A 665 -52.89 1.11 37.30
N LYS A 666 -53.10 1.64 38.52
CA LYS A 666 -53.93 1.03 39.58
C LYS A 666 -53.50 -0.39 39.94
N LEU A 667 -52.20 -0.67 39.84
CA LEU A 667 -51.59 -1.94 40.18
C LEU A 667 -50.61 -1.75 41.34
N THR A 668 -50.37 -2.82 42.10
CA THR A 668 -49.36 -2.84 43.17
C THR A 668 -48.12 -3.55 42.67
N CYS A 669 -46.98 -2.86 42.68
CA CYS A 669 -45.68 -3.40 42.28
C CYS A 669 -44.59 -2.98 43.28
N ASP A 670 -43.40 -3.58 43.17
CA ASP A 670 -42.30 -3.30 44.09
C ASP A 670 -41.68 -1.92 43.77
N SER A 671 -41.05 -1.29 44.78
CA SER A 671 -40.33 -0.02 44.58
C SER A 671 -39.16 -0.19 43.62
N THR A 672 -38.84 0.83 42.83
CA THR A 672 -37.77 0.79 41.84
C THR A 672 -36.40 0.59 42.48
N TYR A 673 -35.53 -0.18 41.82
CA TYR A 673 -34.16 -0.45 42.23
C TYR A 673 -33.28 -0.63 40.98
N LEU A 674 -31.97 -0.40 41.13
CA LEU A 674 -31.05 -0.48 39.99
C LEU A 674 -30.73 -1.93 39.61
N PHE A 675 -30.19 -2.72 40.55
CA PHE A 675 -29.85 -4.12 40.35
C PHE A 675 -30.09 -4.92 41.62
N LYS A 676 -30.60 -6.14 41.46
CA LYS A 676 -30.85 -7.09 42.54
C LYS A 676 -30.46 -8.51 42.14
N HIS A 677 -29.41 -9.01 42.77
CA HIS A 677 -29.04 -10.41 42.74
C HIS A 677 -29.98 -11.23 43.64
N THR A 678 -30.57 -12.31 43.12
CA THR A 678 -31.60 -13.08 43.84
C THR A 678 -31.20 -14.54 44.09
N LEU A 679 -30.45 -15.16 43.17
CA LEU A 679 -30.08 -16.57 43.27
C LEU A 679 -28.65 -16.83 42.79
N ASN A 680 -27.83 -17.38 43.69
CA ASN A 680 -26.48 -17.88 43.40
C ASN A 680 -26.50 -19.10 42.45
N PHE A 681 -25.35 -19.42 41.83
CA PHE A 681 -25.26 -20.55 40.91
C PHE A 681 -25.66 -21.89 41.56
N THR A 682 -26.78 -22.45 41.11
CA THR A 682 -27.33 -23.75 41.54
C THR A 682 -27.47 -24.72 40.37
N ARG A 683 -27.43 -26.02 40.66
CA ARG A 683 -27.77 -27.08 39.68
C ARG A 683 -29.26 -27.40 39.67
N ASP A 684 -29.99 -26.98 40.71
CA ASP A 684 -31.42 -27.24 40.81
C ASP A 684 -32.20 -26.20 40.02
N ALA A 685 -32.75 -26.63 38.87
CA ALA A 685 -33.57 -25.76 38.04
C ALA A 685 -34.85 -25.29 38.78
N ASN A 686 -35.35 -26.04 39.77
CA ASN A 686 -36.54 -25.64 40.53
C ASN A 686 -36.27 -24.43 41.42
N GLU A 687 -35.07 -24.32 41.99
CA GLU A 687 -34.68 -23.13 42.76
C GLU A 687 -34.63 -21.89 41.87
N PHE A 688 -34.15 -22.03 40.63
CA PHE A 688 -34.20 -21.00 39.61
C PHE A 688 -35.64 -20.55 39.31
N PHE A 689 -36.55 -21.48 39.03
CA PHE A 689 -37.95 -21.12 38.76
C PHE A 689 -38.65 -20.53 39.97
N LYS A 690 -38.31 -20.99 41.17
CA LYS A 690 -38.82 -20.39 42.40
C LYS A 690 -38.37 -18.93 42.52
N ALA A 691 -37.08 -18.64 42.31
CA ALA A 691 -36.56 -17.27 42.33
C ALA A 691 -37.23 -16.36 41.29
N VAL A 692 -37.45 -16.85 40.06
CA VAL A 692 -38.18 -16.12 39.02
C VAL A 692 -39.65 -15.92 39.41
N THR A 693 -40.29 -16.93 39.99
CA THR A 693 -41.71 -16.90 40.38
C THR A 693 -41.98 -15.94 41.54
N ASP A 694 -41.08 -15.93 42.52
CA ASP A 694 -41.15 -15.08 43.71
C ASP A 694 -40.85 -13.61 43.38
N SER A 695 -40.22 -13.33 42.24
CA SER A 695 -39.94 -11.97 41.77
C SER A 695 -41.19 -11.25 41.26
N ARG A 696 -41.31 -9.99 41.66
CA ARG A 696 -42.41 -9.08 41.30
C ARG A 696 -41.91 -8.00 40.35
N ILE A 697 -42.80 -7.51 39.49
CA ILE A 697 -42.51 -6.37 38.61
C ILE A 697 -42.39 -5.07 39.40
N SER A 698 -41.77 -4.08 38.79
CA SER A 698 -41.70 -2.68 39.23
C SER A 698 -41.90 -1.77 38.01
N ALA A 699 -41.63 -0.47 38.12
CA ALA A 699 -41.70 0.46 36.99
C ALA A 699 -40.69 1.61 37.13
N ASN A 700 -40.27 2.12 35.97
CA ASN A 700 -39.49 3.34 35.76
C ASN A 700 -40.26 4.28 34.81
N LEU A 701 -39.77 5.52 34.64
CA LEU A 701 -40.47 6.58 33.91
C LEU A 701 -40.05 6.68 32.44
N ASP A 702 -38.79 6.42 32.12
CA ASP A 702 -38.21 6.54 30.80
C ASP A 702 -37.90 5.18 30.14
N ASP A 703 -37.67 5.20 28.83
CA ASP A 703 -37.49 3.99 28.01
C ASP A 703 -36.04 3.42 28.08
N LEU A 704 -35.22 3.87 29.03
CA LEU A 704 -33.83 3.45 29.22
C LEU A 704 -33.67 2.77 30.59
N ASP A 705 -32.86 1.72 30.63
CA ASP A 705 -32.63 0.95 31.85
C ASP A 705 -31.14 0.87 32.23
N GLY A 706 -30.90 0.58 33.52
CA GLY A 706 -29.59 0.41 34.12
C GLY A 706 -28.91 -0.93 33.86
N ALA A 707 -29.21 -1.61 32.75
CA ALA A 707 -28.73 -2.98 32.49
C ALA A 707 -27.21 -3.10 32.42
N LEU A 708 -26.50 -2.04 31.97
CA LEU A 708 -25.04 -2.04 31.93
C LEU A 708 -24.42 -2.14 33.33
N GLU A 709 -25.00 -1.46 34.32
CA GLU A 709 -24.56 -1.57 35.73
C GLU A 709 -24.78 -3.00 36.22
N ALA A 710 -25.95 -3.57 35.96
CA ALA A 710 -26.26 -4.94 36.36
C ALA A 710 -25.27 -5.96 35.77
N ILE A 711 -24.93 -5.84 34.48
CA ILE A 711 -23.90 -6.68 33.84
C ILE A 711 -22.55 -6.48 34.54
N GLN A 712 -22.15 -5.24 34.83
CA GLN A 712 -20.88 -4.94 35.49
C GLN A 712 -20.79 -5.61 36.86
N GLN A 713 -21.85 -5.53 37.67
CA GLN A 713 -21.89 -6.14 39.00
C GLN A 713 -21.84 -7.66 38.93
N VAL A 714 -22.52 -8.28 37.97
CA VAL A 714 -22.45 -9.74 37.72
C VAL A 714 -21.02 -10.20 37.37
N LEU A 715 -20.25 -9.35 36.69
CA LEU A 715 -18.87 -9.65 36.32
C LEU A 715 -17.88 -9.40 37.48
N LEU A 716 -18.08 -8.35 38.27
CA LEU A 716 -17.16 -7.93 39.33
C LEU A 716 -17.36 -8.68 40.65
N CYS A 717 -18.59 -9.10 40.96
CA CYS A 717 -18.93 -9.81 42.19
C CYS A 717 -18.68 -11.33 42.09
N ASP A 718 -17.63 -11.76 41.39
CA ASP A 718 -17.30 -13.18 41.16
C ASP A 718 -17.16 -13.98 42.46
N GLU A 719 -16.54 -13.38 43.49
CA GLU A 719 -16.37 -14.02 44.79
C GLU A 719 -17.70 -14.30 45.51
N THR A 720 -18.68 -13.41 45.33
CA THR A 720 -20.00 -13.51 45.96
C THR A 720 -20.93 -14.46 45.18
N LEU A 721 -20.90 -14.36 43.85
CA LEU A 721 -21.72 -15.13 42.92
C LEU A 721 -21.22 -16.56 42.74
N GLY A 722 -19.89 -16.74 42.73
CA GLY A 722 -19.19 -18.01 42.65
C GLY A 722 -19.07 -18.59 41.24
N TRP A 723 -18.57 -17.83 40.26
CA TRP A 723 -18.29 -18.42 38.95
C TRP A 723 -17.15 -19.45 39.07
N THR A 724 -17.29 -20.59 38.40
CA THR A 724 -16.21 -21.58 38.34
C THR A 724 -15.16 -21.18 37.32
N LYS A 725 -13.91 -21.61 37.56
CA LYS A 725 -12.80 -21.29 36.66
C LYS A 725 -12.92 -22.03 35.32
N GLU A 726 -13.24 -23.32 35.33
CA GLU A 726 -13.32 -24.19 34.14
C GLU A 726 -14.78 -24.38 33.69
N SER A 727 -15.44 -23.30 33.27
CA SER A 727 -16.79 -23.33 32.69
C SER A 727 -16.93 -22.33 31.54
N ARG A 728 -17.91 -22.57 30.66
CA ARG A 728 -18.39 -21.55 29.73
C ARG A 728 -19.35 -20.65 30.49
N LYS A 729 -19.03 -19.36 30.56
CA LYS A 729 -19.81 -18.38 31.31
C LYS A 729 -20.67 -17.55 30.37
N LEU A 730 -21.98 -17.59 30.57
CA LEU A 730 -22.95 -16.84 29.78
C LEU A 730 -23.79 -15.94 30.68
N ILE A 731 -24.03 -14.71 30.24
CA ILE A 731 -25.09 -13.85 30.77
C ILE A 731 -26.20 -13.80 29.74
N VAL A 732 -27.44 -14.07 30.15
CA VAL A 732 -28.62 -13.89 29.31
C VAL A 732 -29.36 -12.66 29.80
N LEU A 733 -29.35 -11.59 29.00
CA LEU A 733 -30.06 -10.35 29.26
C LEU A 733 -31.40 -10.38 28.52
N SER A 734 -32.53 -10.29 29.23
CA SER A 734 -33.87 -10.16 28.64
C SER A 734 -34.46 -8.79 28.94
N THR A 735 -34.78 -8.01 27.91
CA THR A 735 -35.30 -6.62 28.02
C THR A 735 -36.04 -6.20 26.75
N ASP A 736 -36.89 -5.19 26.86
CA ASP A 736 -37.55 -4.50 25.75
C ASP A 736 -37.12 -3.02 25.60
N SER A 737 -36.24 -2.55 26.49
CA SER A 737 -35.79 -1.15 26.61
C SER A 737 -34.39 -0.89 26.04
N LEU A 738 -34.03 0.40 25.99
CA LEU A 738 -32.68 0.87 25.68
C LEU A 738 -31.78 0.88 26.94
N LEU A 739 -30.50 1.22 26.77
CA LEU A 739 -29.50 1.18 27.84
C LEU A 739 -29.06 2.58 28.24
N HIS A 740 -29.07 2.85 29.55
CA HIS A 740 -28.30 3.95 30.10
C HIS A 740 -26.80 3.67 30.06
N SER A 741 -26.01 4.71 29.80
CA SER A 741 -24.55 4.63 29.72
C SER A 741 -23.87 5.76 30.49
N ALA A 742 -22.55 5.66 30.68
CA ALA A 742 -21.76 6.67 31.36
C ALA A 742 -22.07 8.10 30.83
N GLY A 743 -22.43 8.99 31.75
CA GLY A 743 -22.88 10.36 31.51
C GLY A 743 -24.36 10.56 31.87
N ASP A 744 -25.20 9.53 31.70
CA ASP A 744 -26.64 9.66 31.91
C ASP A 744 -27.01 9.81 33.40
N GLY A 745 -26.27 9.15 34.30
CA GLY A 745 -26.53 9.18 35.74
C GLY A 745 -26.39 10.57 36.38
N ILE A 746 -25.74 11.51 35.69
CA ILE A 746 -25.66 12.92 36.13
C ILE A 746 -27.07 13.51 36.31
N LEU A 747 -28.04 13.10 35.49
CA LEU A 747 -29.41 13.61 35.55
C LEU A 747 -30.11 13.31 36.89
N VAL A 748 -29.78 12.18 37.53
CA VAL A 748 -30.30 11.78 38.84
C VAL A 748 -29.39 12.19 40.01
N GLY A 749 -28.31 12.93 39.73
CA GLY A 749 -27.32 13.35 40.72
C GLY A 749 -26.22 12.33 41.01
N ALA A 750 -26.16 11.22 40.26
CA ALA A 750 -25.09 10.24 40.33
C ALA A 750 -23.84 10.73 39.59
N THR A 751 -23.08 11.60 40.26
CA THR A 751 -21.99 12.38 39.65
C THR A 751 -20.61 11.74 39.75
N LYS A 752 -20.45 10.68 40.57
CA LYS A 752 -19.15 10.01 40.70
C LYS A 752 -18.98 8.96 39.61
N PHE A 753 -17.78 8.83 39.06
CA PHE A 753 -17.47 7.74 38.14
C PHE A 753 -17.65 6.39 38.81
N ASN A 754 -18.08 5.41 38.01
CA ASN A 754 -18.17 4.03 38.47
C ASN A 754 -16.78 3.53 38.93
N PRO A 755 -16.64 2.98 40.15
CA PRO A 755 -15.34 2.62 40.71
C PRO A 755 -14.77 1.30 40.17
N GLY A 756 -15.51 0.56 39.33
CA GLY A 756 -15.08 -0.73 38.79
C GLY A 756 -14.90 -1.81 39.87
N LYS A 757 -15.71 -1.77 40.92
CA LYS A 757 -15.71 -2.72 42.05
C LYS A 757 -17.09 -3.33 42.26
N CYS A 758 -17.14 -4.47 42.95
CA CYS A 758 -18.39 -5.09 43.38
C CYS A 758 -19.11 -4.20 44.41
N LEU A 759 -20.35 -3.81 44.11
CA LEU A 759 -21.21 -2.92 44.89
C LEU A 759 -22.59 -3.56 45.14
N ILE A 760 -22.60 -4.78 45.67
CA ILE A 760 -23.83 -5.43 46.13
C ILE A 760 -23.77 -5.63 47.64
N ASP A 761 -24.90 -5.45 48.32
CA ASP A 761 -25.03 -5.71 49.75
C ASP A 761 -25.27 -7.20 50.05
N GLN A 762 -25.41 -7.52 51.34
CA GLN A 762 -25.69 -8.89 51.80
C GLN A 762 -27.07 -9.42 51.38
N PHE A 763 -27.98 -8.54 50.95
CA PHE A 763 -29.30 -8.88 50.43
C PHE A 763 -29.33 -8.97 48.90
N GLY A 764 -28.20 -8.72 48.24
CA GLY A 764 -28.02 -8.77 46.80
C GLY A 764 -28.42 -7.48 46.08
N GLU A 765 -28.78 -6.41 46.78
CA GLU A 765 -29.14 -5.12 46.17
C GLU A 765 -27.92 -4.21 45.97
N HIS A 766 -27.97 -3.34 44.95
CA HIS A 766 -26.90 -2.41 44.63
C HIS A 766 -26.66 -1.37 45.75
N ILE A 767 -25.40 -1.17 46.14
CA ILE A 767 -25.00 -0.22 47.18
C ILE A 767 -24.94 1.20 46.60
N ASP A 768 -25.69 2.13 47.19
CA ASP A 768 -25.71 3.55 46.85
C ASP A 768 -25.91 3.85 45.34
N PRO A 769 -27.04 3.40 44.74
CA PRO A 769 -27.26 3.48 43.29
C PRO A 769 -27.30 4.91 42.74
N LEU A 770 -27.52 5.92 43.60
CA LEU A 770 -27.56 7.34 43.24
C LEU A 770 -26.21 8.05 43.41
N THR A 771 -25.14 7.36 43.84
CA THR A 771 -23.82 7.96 44.03
C THR A 771 -22.96 7.87 42.78
N TYR A 772 -22.96 6.71 42.13
CA TYR A 772 -22.08 6.38 41.01
C TYR A 772 -22.85 6.36 39.69
N ASP A 773 -22.27 6.93 38.65
CA ASP A 773 -22.77 6.91 37.28
C ASP A 773 -22.72 5.48 36.68
N TYR A 774 -23.45 5.27 35.58
CA TYR A 774 -23.44 4.00 34.86
C TYR A 774 -22.07 3.72 34.23
N PRO A 775 -21.70 2.44 34.01
CA PRO A 775 -20.47 2.10 33.32
C PRO A 775 -20.55 2.42 31.82
N SER A 776 -19.39 2.62 31.21
CA SER A 776 -19.30 2.79 29.76
C SER A 776 -19.37 1.43 29.03
N ILE A 777 -19.84 1.42 27.79
CA ILE A 777 -19.84 0.22 26.94
C ILE A 777 -18.42 -0.36 26.79
N ALA A 778 -17.40 0.51 26.70
CA ALA A 778 -16.00 0.08 26.60
C ALA A 778 -15.51 -0.62 27.87
N GLU A 779 -15.94 -0.17 29.04
CA GLU A 779 -15.64 -0.80 30.32
C GLU A 779 -16.28 -2.20 30.40
N ILE A 780 -17.55 -2.32 30.01
CA ILE A 780 -18.24 -3.62 29.94
C ILE A 780 -17.52 -4.58 29.00
N ARG A 781 -17.09 -4.13 27.82
CA ARG A 781 -16.31 -4.95 26.89
C ARG A 781 -15.00 -5.45 27.52
N SER A 782 -14.30 -4.57 28.25
CA SER A 782 -13.05 -4.92 28.94
C SER A 782 -13.30 -6.00 30.01
N LEU A 783 -14.36 -5.86 30.79
CA LEU A 783 -14.73 -6.82 31.83
C LEU A 783 -15.19 -8.17 31.25
N LEU A 784 -16.02 -8.17 30.21
CA LEU A 784 -16.44 -9.40 29.51
C LEU A 784 -15.23 -10.21 29.04
N ARG A 785 -14.21 -9.54 28.48
CA ARG A 785 -12.95 -10.18 28.07
C ARG A 785 -12.10 -10.65 29.23
N LYS A 786 -11.96 -9.82 30.27
CA LYS A 786 -11.17 -10.14 31.45
C LYS A 786 -11.70 -11.39 32.16
N TYR A 787 -13.01 -11.50 32.30
CA TYR A 787 -13.67 -12.62 32.98
C TYR A 787 -14.09 -13.77 32.04
N LYS A 788 -13.89 -13.60 30.73
CA LYS A 788 -14.25 -14.57 29.66
C LYS A 788 -15.73 -14.95 29.69
N VAL A 789 -16.58 -13.94 29.75
CA VAL A 789 -18.05 -14.08 29.83
C VAL A 789 -18.65 -13.56 28.54
N ASN A 790 -19.58 -14.31 27.96
CA ASN A 790 -20.30 -13.90 26.75
C ASN A 790 -21.75 -13.51 27.08
N LEU A 791 -22.29 -12.58 26.31
CA LEU A 791 -23.61 -11.98 26.52
C LEU A 791 -24.59 -12.43 25.44
N ILE A 792 -25.74 -12.96 25.85
CA ILE A 792 -26.89 -13.25 25.00
C ILE A 792 -27.96 -12.23 25.33
N VAL A 793 -28.27 -11.33 24.41
CA VAL A 793 -29.34 -10.35 24.57
C VAL A 793 -30.59 -10.84 23.85
N ALA A 794 -31.62 -11.15 24.63
CA ALA A 794 -32.94 -11.54 24.18
C ALA A 794 -33.86 -10.31 24.22
N VAL A 795 -34.14 -9.75 23.06
CA VAL A 795 -34.75 -8.41 22.92
C VAL A 795 -36.16 -8.52 22.35
N GLN A 796 -37.17 -7.99 23.04
CA GLN A 796 -38.55 -8.00 22.53
C GLN A 796 -38.79 -6.90 21.49
N GLU A 797 -38.47 -5.65 21.85
CA GLU A 797 -38.53 -4.46 21.00
C GLU A 797 -37.16 -3.80 20.87
N LYS A 798 -36.93 -2.96 19.84
CA LYS A 798 -35.63 -2.28 19.61
C LYS A 798 -34.43 -3.18 19.26
N GLU A 799 -34.65 -4.39 18.71
CA GLU A 799 -33.59 -5.31 18.25
C GLU A 799 -32.48 -4.61 17.43
N HIS A 800 -32.84 -3.66 16.57
CA HIS A 800 -31.90 -2.92 15.74
C HIS A 800 -30.82 -2.18 16.54
N PHE A 801 -31.16 -1.65 17.72
CA PHE A 801 -30.19 -0.97 18.60
C PHE A 801 -29.13 -1.95 19.09
N TYR A 802 -29.54 -3.10 19.63
CA TYR A 802 -28.62 -4.12 20.12
C TYR A 802 -27.81 -4.77 18.99
N GLN A 803 -28.40 -4.98 17.80
CA GLN A 803 -27.64 -5.42 16.62
C GLN A 803 -26.57 -4.40 16.20
N SER A 804 -26.88 -3.10 16.27
CA SER A 804 -25.91 -2.03 16.01
C SER A 804 -24.80 -2.00 17.07
N LEU A 805 -25.14 -2.17 18.34
CA LEU A 805 -24.20 -2.25 19.45
C LEU A 805 -23.25 -3.45 19.32
N LYS A 806 -23.81 -4.62 18.96
CA LYS A 806 -23.04 -5.82 18.60
C LYS A 806 -22.09 -5.51 17.46
N ASN A 807 -22.57 -5.02 16.32
CA ASN A 807 -21.73 -4.84 15.13
C ASN A 807 -20.66 -3.75 15.28
N SER A 808 -20.91 -2.72 16.09
CA SER A 808 -19.97 -1.61 16.29
C SER A 808 -18.92 -1.90 17.36
N THR A 809 -19.32 -2.50 18.49
CA THR A 809 -18.49 -2.48 19.71
C THR A 809 -18.30 -3.86 20.34
N LEU A 810 -19.34 -4.71 20.35
CA LEU A 810 -19.37 -5.99 21.08
C LEU A 810 -19.50 -7.22 20.17
N GLN A 811 -18.89 -7.16 18.98
CA GLN A 811 -19.13 -8.14 17.91
C GLN A 811 -18.83 -9.58 18.31
N LYS A 812 -17.83 -9.78 19.19
CA LYS A 812 -17.33 -11.10 19.60
C LYS A 812 -17.96 -11.58 20.91
N GLU A 813 -18.32 -10.64 21.77
CA GLU A 813 -18.78 -10.88 23.13
C GLU A 813 -20.31 -10.98 23.21
N MET A 814 -21.05 -10.50 22.19
CA MET A 814 -22.52 -10.39 22.22
C MET A 814 -23.21 -11.17 21.10
N TYR A 815 -24.24 -11.94 21.47
CA TYR A 815 -25.26 -12.48 20.57
C TYR A 815 -26.58 -11.74 20.82
N VAL A 816 -27.30 -11.40 19.76
CA VAL A 816 -28.58 -10.67 19.85
C VAL A 816 -29.62 -11.50 19.12
N GLY A 817 -30.75 -11.74 19.80
CA GLY A 817 -31.86 -12.47 19.25
C GLY A 817 -33.19 -11.86 19.65
N ARG A 818 -34.17 -11.93 18.73
CA ARG A 818 -35.50 -11.41 18.98
C ARG A 818 -36.33 -12.34 19.84
N LEU A 819 -36.91 -11.79 20.89
CA LEU A 819 -37.77 -12.47 21.84
C LEU A 819 -39.23 -12.22 21.45
N LYS A 820 -39.87 -13.16 20.73
CA LYS A 820 -41.29 -13.01 20.32
C LYS A 820 -42.22 -13.66 21.34
N ASN A 821 -41.85 -14.84 21.83
CA ASN A 821 -42.52 -15.56 22.89
C ASN A 821 -41.48 -16.08 23.90
N ALA A 822 -41.90 -16.36 25.13
CA ALA A 822 -40.97 -16.88 26.13
C ALA A 822 -40.36 -18.24 25.72
N SER A 823 -41.06 -19.08 24.95
CA SER A 823 -40.50 -20.33 24.40
C SER A 823 -39.26 -20.12 23.53
N ASP A 824 -39.11 -18.94 22.94
CA ASP A 824 -38.01 -18.62 22.04
C ASP A 824 -36.70 -18.44 22.82
N ILE A 825 -36.76 -18.11 24.12
CA ILE A 825 -35.55 -17.92 24.96
C ILE A 825 -34.66 -19.16 24.95
N LEU A 826 -35.26 -20.35 24.86
CA LEU A 826 -34.54 -21.62 24.81
C LEU A 826 -33.75 -21.78 23.53
N GLN A 827 -34.37 -21.38 22.42
CA GLN A 827 -33.74 -21.38 21.11
C GLN A 827 -32.65 -20.32 21.06
N LEU A 828 -32.89 -19.12 21.61
CA LEU A 828 -31.89 -18.05 21.67
C LEU A 828 -30.65 -18.42 22.51
N VAL A 829 -30.85 -19.08 23.64
CA VAL A 829 -29.73 -19.58 24.46
C VAL A 829 -28.97 -20.67 23.70
N THR A 830 -29.68 -21.57 23.02
CA THR A 830 -29.07 -22.63 22.19
C THR A 830 -28.27 -22.04 21.03
N ASP A 831 -28.87 -21.12 20.27
CA ASP A 831 -28.26 -20.50 19.09
C ASP A 831 -27.10 -19.59 19.50
N GLY A 832 -27.24 -18.84 20.59
CA GLY A 832 -26.17 -18.03 21.16
C GLY A 832 -25.01 -18.88 21.66
N PHE A 833 -25.27 -19.94 22.41
CA PHE A 833 -24.24 -20.91 22.83
C PHE A 833 -23.51 -21.51 21.62
N GLN A 834 -24.28 -21.94 20.61
CA GLN A 834 -23.72 -22.46 19.38
C GLN A 834 -22.87 -21.40 18.66
N GLN A 835 -23.32 -20.15 18.57
CA GLN A 835 -22.54 -19.07 17.97
C GLN A 835 -21.17 -18.91 18.64
N PHE A 836 -21.11 -18.98 19.98
CA PHE A 836 -19.86 -18.79 20.72
C PHE A 836 -18.90 -19.98 20.59
N ILE A 837 -19.36 -21.21 20.42
CA ILE A 837 -18.46 -22.37 20.18
C ILE A 837 -17.96 -22.44 18.73
N ARG A 838 -18.60 -21.70 17.81
CA ARG A 838 -18.25 -21.60 16.39
C ARG A 838 -17.21 -20.51 16.11
N GLN A 839 -16.71 -19.86 17.16
CA GLN A 839 -15.63 -18.89 17.10
C GLN A 839 -14.52 -19.26 18.08
N VAL A 840 -13.28 -18.94 17.73
CA VAL A 840 -12.09 -19.17 18.57
C VAL A 840 -11.09 -18.05 18.33
N GLU A 841 -10.50 -17.53 19.40
CA GLU A 841 -9.46 -16.50 19.33
C GLU A 841 -8.31 -16.79 20.28
N PHE A 842 -7.09 -16.89 19.74
CA PHE A 842 -5.88 -17.05 20.52
C PHE A 842 -5.14 -15.72 20.76
N SER A 843 -4.45 -15.63 21.88
CA SER A 843 -3.60 -14.50 22.24
C SER A 843 -2.42 -14.97 23.09
N THR A 844 -1.30 -14.26 23.06
CA THR A 844 -0.13 -14.54 23.89
C THR A 844 0.45 -13.23 24.42
N ASP A 845 1.07 -13.28 25.58
CA ASP A 845 1.82 -12.16 26.17
C ASP A 845 3.31 -12.48 26.07
N THR A 846 4.08 -11.58 25.48
CA THR A 846 5.53 -11.71 25.28
C THR A 846 6.34 -10.67 26.06
N SER A 847 5.71 -9.95 26.99
CA SER A 847 6.37 -8.88 27.77
C SER A 847 7.61 -9.36 28.54
N ASP A 848 7.63 -10.62 28.98
CA ASP A 848 8.76 -11.25 29.68
C ASP A 848 9.93 -11.66 28.77
N ILE A 849 9.73 -11.66 27.44
CA ILE A 849 10.72 -12.00 26.41
C ILE A 849 10.50 -11.08 25.18
N PRO A 850 10.87 -9.79 25.26
CA PRO A 850 10.65 -8.84 24.17
C PRO A 850 11.36 -9.22 22.87
N GLU A 851 12.39 -10.07 22.96
CA GLU A 851 13.15 -10.58 21.81
C GLU A 851 12.39 -11.67 21.01
N LEU A 852 11.23 -12.15 21.50
CA LEU A 852 10.44 -13.23 20.90
C LEU A 852 9.26 -12.70 20.08
N ASP A 853 9.24 -13.01 18.79
CA ASP A 853 8.15 -12.74 17.86
C ASP A 853 7.24 -13.98 17.72
N VAL A 854 5.92 -13.79 17.84
CA VAL A 854 4.91 -14.87 17.80
C VAL A 854 3.80 -14.56 16.81
N LYS A 855 3.60 -15.43 15.82
CA LYS A 855 2.57 -15.27 14.78
C LYS A 855 1.64 -16.47 14.72
N PHE A 856 0.37 -16.25 14.35
CA PHE A 856 -0.65 -17.29 14.28
C PHE A 856 -1.19 -17.40 12.85
N PHE A 857 -1.29 -18.61 12.35
CA PHE A 857 -1.80 -18.91 11.01
C PHE A 857 -2.87 -20.00 11.10
N SER A 858 -4.02 -19.81 10.47
CA SER A 858 -5.04 -20.84 10.35
C SER A 858 -5.77 -20.71 9.01
N ASP A 859 -6.32 -21.81 8.51
CA ASP A 859 -7.23 -21.78 7.37
C ASP A 859 -8.70 -21.66 7.79
N CYS A 860 -9.01 -21.75 9.10
CA CYS A 860 -10.36 -21.77 9.64
C CYS A 860 -11.30 -22.78 8.93
N ASN A 861 -10.75 -23.85 8.31
CA ASN A 861 -11.43 -24.77 7.40
C ASN A 861 -12.04 -24.14 6.11
N GLU A 862 -11.58 -22.95 5.70
CA GLU A 862 -11.93 -22.29 4.42
C GLU A 862 -10.99 -22.68 3.26
N GLY A 863 -9.98 -23.52 3.51
CA GLY A 863 -9.06 -24.07 2.51
C GLY A 863 -7.87 -23.17 2.16
N SER A 864 -7.75 -21.99 2.78
CA SER A 864 -6.61 -21.07 2.61
C SER A 864 -6.07 -20.59 3.96
N VAL A 865 -4.94 -21.16 4.39
CA VAL A 865 -4.16 -20.66 5.55
C VAL A 865 -3.81 -19.18 5.37
N THR A 866 -4.21 -18.35 6.33
CA THR A 866 -3.92 -16.90 6.44
C THR A 866 -3.34 -16.59 7.82
N GLU A 867 -2.63 -15.47 7.97
CA GLU A 867 -2.19 -14.98 9.28
C GLU A 867 -3.42 -14.44 10.03
N THR A 868 -3.85 -15.18 11.06
CA THR A 868 -5.02 -14.84 11.86
C THR A 868 -4.94 -15.50 13.23
N THR A 869 -5.31 -14.75 14.26
CA THR A 869 -5.53 -15.25 15.61
C THR A 869 -6.98 -15.69 15.84
N TYR A 870 -7.88 -15.46 14.88
CA TYR A 870 -9.32 -15.56 15.03
C TYR A 870 -9.96 -16.36 13.88
N CYS A 871 -10.83 -17.31 14.23
CA CYS A 871 -11.69 -18.02 13.30
C CYS A 871 -13.16 -17.88 13.72
N GLN A 872 -14.06 -17.77 12.74
CA GLN A 872 -15.50 -17.62 12.93
C GLN A 872 -16.29 -18.53 12.00
N ASN A 873 -17.57 -18.75 12.28
CA ASN A 873 -18.48 -19.58 11.49
C ASN A 873 -18.08 -21.05 11.34
N ILE A 874 -17.18 -21.54 12.21
CA ILE A 874 -16.73 -22.93 12.26
C ILE A 874 -17.94 -23.84 12.51
N ASP A 875 -17.93 -25.09 12.05
CA ASP A 875 -18.97 -26.02 12.44
C ASP A 875 -18.84 -26.39 13.93
N ALA A 876 -19.97 -26.47 14.63
CA ALA A 876 -19.95 -26.83 16.05
C ALA A 876 -19.23 -28.19 16.24
N TYR A 877 -18.29 -28.23 17.19
CA TYR A 877 -17.45 -29.40 17.52
C TYR A 877 -16.42 -29.83 16.46
N GLN A 878 -16.23 -29.04 15.40
CA GLN A 878 -15.18 -29.26 14.42
C GLN A 878 -13.81 -28.95 15.00
N LYS A 879 -12.80 -29.68 14.51
CA LYS A 879 -11.39 -29.45 14.84
C LYS A 879 -10.84 -28.30 13.98
N ILE A 880 -10.12 -27.38 14.60
CA ILE A 880 -9.42 -26.27 13.95
C ILE A 880 -7.96 -26.28 14.37
N ASP A 881 -7.06 -26.19 13.40
CA ASP A 881 -5.62 -26.17 13.64
C ASP A 881 -5.06 -24.77 13.39
N PHE A 882 -4.31 -24.25 14.38
CA PHE A 882 -3.56 -23.00 14.32
C PHE A 882 -2.06 -23.32 14.28
N ASN A 883 -1.39 -22.94 13.20
CA ASN A 883 0.05 -22.97 13.09
C ASN A 883 0.63 -21.71 13.71
N VAL A 884 1.28 -21.85 14.85
CA VAL A 884 1.96 -20.79 15.58
C VAL A 884 3.43 -20.79 15.18
N GLU A 885 3.96 -19.63 14.80
CA GLU A 885 5.37 -19.44 14.46
C GLU A 885 6.06 -18.63 15.57
N LEU A 886 7.12 -19.19 16.15
CA LEU A 886 7.95 -18.55 17.17
C LEU A 886 9.31 -18.20 16.56
N THR A 887 9.75 -16.95 16.65
CA THR A 887 11.06 -16.50 16.14
C THR A 887 11.79 -15.65 17.18
N LEU A 888 12.99 -16.06 17.57
CA LEU A 888 13.84 -15.27 18.48
C LEU A 888 14.68 -14.27 17.67
N LYS A 889 14.48 -12.97 17.87
CA LYS A 889 15.18 -11.90 17.13
C LYS A 889 16.55 -11.58 17.71
N GLU A 890 16.70 -11.67 19.03
CA GLU A 890 17.95 -11.37 19.73
C GLU A 890 18.25 -12.40 20.82
N TRP A 891 19.52 -12.53 21.21
CA TRP A 891 19.90 -13.52 22.22
C TRP A 891 19.61 -12.98 23.62
N VAL A 892 18.86 -13.75 24.42
CA VAL A 892 18.56 -13.39 25.81
C VAL A 892 19.84 -13.47 26.65
N SER A 893 20.17 -12.40 27.36
CA SER A 893 21.42 -12.27 28.14
C SER A 893 21.52 -13.31 29.27
N ASP A 894 20.38 -13.79 29.73
CA ASP A 894 20.24 -14.77 30.80
C ASP A 894 19.70 -16.09 30.24
N SER A 895 20.44 -17.17 30.47
CA SER A 895 20.18 -18.49 29.90
C SER A 895 19.14 -19.32 30.67
N ARG A 896 18.35 -18.65 31.52
CA ARG A 896 17.21 -19.28 32.21
C ARG A 896 16.10 -19.61 31.21
N ASN A 897 15.55 -20.81 31.34
CA ASN A 897 14.35 -21.20 30.61
C ASN A 897 13.19 -20.23 30.92
N ARG A 898 12.45 -19.86 29.89
CA ARG A 898 11.30 -18.96 29.99
C ARG A 898 10.01 -19.69 29.63
N LYS A 899 8.87 -19.11 29.96
CA LYS A 899 7.56 -19.67 29.66
C LYS A 899 6.69 -18.60 29.03
N ILE A 900 6.02 -18.95 27.93
CA ILE A 900 4.92 -18.13 27.39
C ILE A 900 3.62 -18.93 27.45
N ILE A 901 2.50 -18.22 27.52
CA ILE A 901 1.18 -18.83 27.66
C ILE A 901 0.29 -18.33 26.53
N ILE A 902 -0.13 -19.24 25.66
CA ILE A 902 -1.14 -18.99 24.64
C ILE A 902 -2.51 -19.22 25.27
N ARG A 903 -3.34 -18.19 25.27
CA ARG A 903 -4.67 -18.17 25.90
C ARG A 903 -5.76 -18.04 24.86
N GLU A 904 -6.83 -18.81 25.03
CA GLU A 904 -8.09 -18.59 24.30
C GLU A 904 -8.96 -17.57 25.06
N LYS A 905 -9.70 -16.73 24.33
CA LYS A 905 -10.42 -15.58 24.91
C LYS A 905 -11.76 -15.91 25.56
N ASN A 906 -12.39 -17.03 25.21
CA ASN A 906 -13.72 -17.45 25.65
C ASN A 906 -13.71 -18.64 26.63
N ILE A 907 -12.59 -19.38 26.73
CA ILE A 907 -12.43 -20.48 27.70
C ILE A 907 -11.16 -20.32 28.54
N ASN A 908 -11.19 -20.84 29.76
CA ASN A 908 -10.06 -20.85 30.69
C ASN A 908 -9.16 -22.09 30.49
N GLU A 909 -8.79 -22.33 29.25
CA GLU A 909 -7.78 -23.31 28.87
C GLU A 909 -6.64 -22.59 28.14
N ASP A 910 -5.42 -23.03 28.37
CA ASP A 910 -4.21 -22.42 27.86
C ASP A 910 -3.18 -23.46 27.40
N VAL A 911 -2.24 -22.99 26.56
CA VAL A 911 -1.08 -23.76 26.12
C VAL A 911 0.17 -23.10 26.68
N THR A 912 0.90 -23.83 27.52
CA THR A 912 2.17 -23.36 28.07
C THR A 912 3.32 -23.78 27.17
N ILE A 913 4.16 -22.85 26.76
CA ILE A 913 5.35 -23.14 25.97
C ILE A 913 6.58 -22.84 26.84
N ASP A 914 7.24 -23.91 27.27
CA ASP A 914 8.53 -23.85 27.96
C ASP A 914 9.64 -23.70 26.91
N ILE A 915 10.27 -22.54 26.90
CA ILE A 915 11.34 -22.17 25.96
C ILE A 915 12.68 -22.33 26.66
N ALA A 916 13.53 -23.20 26.11
CA ALA A 916 14.92 -23.36 26.51
C ALA A 916 15.84 -22.62 25.53
N PHE A 917 16.84 -21.93 26.09
CA PHE A 917 17.88 -21.27 25.31
C PHE A 917 19.18 -22.06 25.47
N PRO A 918 19.72 -22.63 24.39
CA PRO A 918 20.93 -23.45 24.46
C PRO A 918 22.16 -22.59 24.74
N ASP A 919 22.70 -22.69 25.95
CA ASP A 919 23.70 -21.79 26.54
C ASP A 919 25.03 -22.45 26.91
N LYS A 920 25.14 -23.75 26.72
CA LYS A 920 26.32 -24.54 27.09
C LYS A 920 26.75 -25.40 25.92
N CYS A 921 28.06 -25.43 25.66
CA CYS A 921 28.63 -26.42 24.77
C CYS A 921 28.82 -27.75 25.53
N SER A 922 28.50 -28.86 24.87
CA SER A 922 28.55 -30.22 25.44
C SER A 922 29.96 -30.65 25.85
N CYS A 923 30.99 -30.01 25.31
CA CYS A 923 32.40 -30.21 25.68
C CYS A 923 32.74 -29.88 27.15
N ILE A 924 31.87 -29.18 27.89
CA ILE A 924 32.12 -28.86 29.30
C ILE A 924 31.99 -30.11 30.19
N ASN A 925 31.22 -31.13 29.78
CA ASN A 925 31.01 -32.37 30.53
C ASN A 925 31.88 -33.55 30.05
N LEU A 926 32.75 -33.35 29.05
CA LEU A 926 33.78 -34.33 28.66
C LEU A 926 35.01 -34.20 29.58
N ASP A 927 34.76 -34.11 30.88
CA ASP A 927 35.79 -34.27 31.89
C ASP A 927 36.25 -35.73 31.89
N ALA A 928 37.57 -35.91 31.77
CA ALA A 928 38.34 -37.15 31.86
C ALA A 928 38.62 -37.98 30.59
N ALA A 929 37.83 -37.95 29.51
CA ALA A 929 38.05 -38.88 28.37
C ALA A 929 38.94 -38.35 27.22
N LEU A 930 39.08 -37.03 27.04
CA LEU A 930 39.90 -36.41 25.97
C LEU A 930 41.23 -35.83 26.49
N GLN A 931 41.75 -36.38 27.59
CA GLN A 931 43.03 -36.00 28.17
C GLN A 931 44.20 -36.34 27.24
N ASN A 932 44.59 -35.38 26.42
CA ASN A 932 45.98 -35.20 25.97
C ASN A 932 46.38 -33.71 25.84
N LEU A 933 45.51 -32.78 26.26
CA LEU A 933 45.84 -31.36 26.35
C LEU A 933 46.21 -31.03 27.81
N ASN A 934 47.49 -31.10 28.13
CA ASN A 934 48.01 -30.78 29.45
C ASN A 934 48.01 -29.25 29.62
N CYS A 935 47.05 -28.71 30.37
CA CYS A 935 46.99 -27.29 30.72
C CYS A 935 47.63 -27.09 32.10
N ASN A 936 48.93 -26.78 32.18
CA ASN A 936 49.67 -26.79 33.44
C ASN A 936 49.06 -25.81 34.47
N ASN A 937 48.83 -24.57 34.04
CA ASN A 937 48.25 -23.52 34.88
C ASN A 937 47.02 -22.91 34.22
N GLY A 938 46.03 -23.74 33.91
CA GLY A 938 44.78 -23.34 33.28
C GLY A 938 43.76 -24.47 33.26
N ILE A 939 42.55 -24.19 32.80
CA ILE A 939 41.48 -25.17 32.67
C ILE A 939 41.27 -25.47 31.18
N ALA A 940 41.21 -26.75 30.82
CA ALA A 940 40.86 -27.15 29.45
C ALA A 940 39.37 -26.92 29.21
N SER A 941 39.02 -26.17 28.16
CA SER A 941 37.63 -25.94 27.75
C SER A 941 37.49 -26.15 26.25
N CYS A 942 36.72 -27.15 25.84
CA CYS A 942 36.36 -27.42 24.43
C CYS A 942 37.55 -27.51 23.46
N GLY A 943 38.66 -28.07 23.95
CA GLY A 943 39.87 -28.33 23.16
C GLY A 943 40.92 -27.22 23.12
N LYS A 944 40.79 -26.19 23.98
CA LYS A 944 41.82 -25.17 24.23
C LYS A 944 42.05 -24.99 25.74
N CYS A 945 43.26 -24.57 26.12
CA CYS A 945 43.56 -24.21 27.51
C CYS A 945 43.15 -22.76 27.79
N VAL A 946 42.38 -22.56 28.86
CA VAL A 946 42.06 -21.25 29.44
C VAL A 946 43.01 -21.03 30.61
N CYS A 947 44.03 -20.21 30.44
CA CYS A 947 45.10 -20.05 31.44
C CYS A 947 44.65 -19.24 32.67
N ASN A 948 45.11 -19.68 33.84
CA ASN A 948 45.00 -18.96 35.09
C ASN A 948 45.84 -17.68 35.03
N LYS A 949 45.44 -16.68 35.81
CA LYS A 949 46.10 -15.37 35.88
C LYS A 949 47.59 -15.53 36.20
N GLY A 950 48.48 -15.01 35.35
CA GLY A 950 49.94 -15.13 35.48
C GLY A 950 50.62 -16.16 34.57
N TRP A 951 49.86 -16.90 33.76
CA TRP A 951 50.38 -17.96 32.90
C TRP A 951 49.91 -17.83 31.45
N LYS A 952 50.74 -18.22 30.47
CA LYS A 952 50.41 -18.13 29.04
C LYS A 952 50.92 -19.33 28.21
N GLY A 953 50.59 -19.30 26.92
CA GLY A 953 50.92 -20.34 25.93
C GLY A 953 49.78 -21.35 25.74
N ASP A 954 49.81 -22.10 24.64
CA ASP A 954 48.77 -23.08 24.24
C ASP A 954 48.47 -24.17 25.29
N ARG A 955 49.37 -24.30 26.28
CA ARG A 955 49.28 -25.24 27.40
C ARG A 955 49.37 -24.58 28.78
N CYS A 956 49.44 -23.25 28.86
CA CYS A 956 49.62 -22.52 30.13
C CYS A 956 50.90 -22.92 30.88
N ASN A 957 51.97 -23.19 30.13
CA ASN A 957 53.26 -23.69 30.65
C ASN A 957 54.27 -22.58 30.86
N GLU A 958 54.04 -21.42 30.27
CA GLU A 958 54.97 -20.30 30.34
C GLU A 958 54.62 -19.46 31.56
N GLU A 959 55.50 -19.57 32.56
CA GLU A 959 55.56 -18.63 33.67
C GLU A 959 56.06 -17.31 33.09
N CYS A 960 55.32 -16.26 33.38
CA CYS A 960 55.43 -15.05 32.61
C CYS A 960 56.58 -14.18 33.17
N LEU A 961 57.83 -14.57 32.90
CA LEU A 961 59.02 -13.77 33.16
C LEU A 961 59.00 -12.52 32.27
N ASP A 962 59.38 -11.35 32.82
CA ASP A 962 59.39 -10.03 32.18
C ASP A 962 60.29 -9.96 30.93
N SER A 963 59.89 -10.66 29.89
CA SER A 963 60.42 -10.55 28.54
C SER A 963 59.83 -9.30 27.93
N VAL A 964 60.61 -8.22 27.98
CA VAL A 964 60.22 -6.90 27.47
C VAL A 964 59.99 -6.89 25.95
N ALA A 965 60.41 -7.95 25.23
CA ALA A 965 60.20 -8.10 23.79
C ALA A 965 58.71 -8.20 23.40
N GLY A 966 57.83 -8.68 24.31
CA GLY A 966 56.38 -8.75 24.10
C GLY A 966 55.63 -7.45 24.39
N CYS A 967 56.33 -6.43 24.87
CA CYS A 967 55.79 -5.12 25.25
C CYS A 967 56.26 -3.99 24.32
N ILE A 968 56.92 -4.33 23.21
CA ILE A 968 57.44 -3.38 22.23
C ILE A 968 56.72 -3.62 20.90
N GLU A 969 56.09 -2.58 20.38
CA GLU A 969 55.50 -2.60 19.06
C GLU A 969 56.59 -2.63 17.97
N ARG A 970 56.37 -3.36 16.86
CA ARG A 970 57.37 -3.47 15.78
C ARG A 970 57.68 -2.10 15.16
N GLY A 971 58.86 -1.56 15.45
CA GLY A 971 59.34 -0.28 14.92
C GLY A 971 59.50 0.82 15.97
N THR A 972 59.14 0.56 17.24
CA THR A 972 59.33 1.48 18.36
C THR A 972 60.37 0.96 19.36
N THR A 973 60.93 1.85 20.19
CA THR A 973 61.96 1.51 21.18
C THR A 973 61.47 1.56 22.63
N ASN A 974 60.23 2.01 22.86
CA ASN A 974 59.68 2.25 24.20
C ASN A 974 58.77 1.09 24.62
N PHE A 975 59.02 0.54 25.81
CA PHE A 975 58.16 -0.48 26.41
C PHE A 975 56.80 0.13 26.74
N CYS A 976 55.72 -0.54 26.33
CA CYS A 976 54.33 -0.10 26.57
C CYS A 976 54.07 1.34 26.15
N SER A 977 54.69 1.76 25.04
CA SER A 977 54.62 3.12 24.51
C SER A 977 55.08 4.21 25.49
N GLY A 978 55.76 3.84 26.59
CA GLY A 978 56.15 4.71 27.70
C GLY A 978 55.00 5.14 28.61
N LYS A 979 53.85 4.45 28.56
CA LYS A 979 52.59 4.83 29.22
C LYS A 979 52.03 3.73 30.15
N GLY A 980 52.89 2.81 30.56
CA GLY A 980 52.56 1.70 31.44
C GLY A 980 53.80 0.87 31.77
N ASP A 981 53.62 -0.06 32.69
CA ASP A 981 54.67 -0.99 33.12
C ASP A 981 54.53 -2.31 32.36
N CYS A 982 55.64 -2.82 31.81
CA CYS A 982 55.64 -4.12 31.15
C CYS A 982 55.76 -5.22 32.19
N VAL A 983 54.65 -5.89 32.47
CA VAL A 983 54.60 -7.02 33.40
C VAL A 983 54.34 -8.28 32.57
N CYS A 984 55.20 -9.28 32.67
CA CYS A 984 54.97 -10.59 32.07
C CYS A 984 54.96 -10.59 30.52
N GLY A 985 55.59 -9.59 29.89
CA GLY A 985 55.58 -9.43 28.43
C GLY A 985 54.23 -8.99 27.86
N LYS A 986 53.37 -8.41 28.71
CA LYS A 986 52.15 -7.69 28.36
C LYS A 986 52.18 -6.34 29.08
N CYS A 987 51.62 -5.31 28.46
CA CYS A 987 51.63 -3.99 29.06
C CYS A 987 50.49 -3.78 30.06
N GLU A 988 50.83 -3.29 31.24
CA GLU A 988 49.90 -2.81 32.28
C GLU A 988 49.88 -1.29 32.27
N CYS A 989 48.79 -0.71 31.77
CA CYS A 989 48.73 0.70 31.41
C CYS A 989 48.46 1.60 32.60
N SER A 990 49.19 2.72 32.69
CA SER A 990 48.89 3.79 33.64
C SER A 990 47.61 4.51 33.20
N GLU A 991 46.73 4.89 34.11
CA GLU A 991 45.52 5.62 33.72
C GLU A 991 45.86 6.98 33.08
N PRO A 992 45.19 7.36 31.97
CA PRO A 992 44.00 6.76 31.36
C PRO A 992 44.27 5.79 30.18
N TYR A 993 45.47 5.22 30.02
CA TYR A 993 45.84 4.43 28.85
C TYR A 993 45.35 2.97 28.89
N GLU A 994 45.20 2.34 27.72
CA GLU A 994 44.73 0.96 27.50
C GLU A 994 45.31 0.37 26.20
N GLY A 995 45.28 -0.96 26.03
CA GLY A 995 45.70 -1.65 24.82
C GLY A 995 46.76 -2.72 25.09
N THR A 996 47.15 -3.45 24.05
CA THR A 996 48.15 -4.52 24.16
C THR A 996 49.55 -4.00 24.53
N TYR A 997 49.85 -2.77 24.13
CA TYR A 997 51.09 -2.03 24.36
C TYR A 997 50.85 -0.64 24.99
N CYS A 998 49.69 -0.41 25.63
CA CYS A 998 49.26 0.90 26.18
C CYS A 998 49.28 2.04 25.16
N GLU A 999 48.94 1.67 23.93
CA GLU A 999 48.97 2.52 22.74
C GLU A 999 47.72 3.40 22.62
N TYR A 1000 46.65 3.09 23.35
CA TYR A 1000 45.38 3.82 23.28
C TYR A 1000 45.16 4.66 24.54
N GLU A 1001 44.89 5.95 24.38
CA GLU A 1001 44.51 6.85 25.48
C GLU A 1001 43.00 6.85 25.64
N CYS A 1002 42.49 6.52 26.84
CA CYS A 1002 41.05 6.53 27.07
C CYS A 1002 40.53 7.93 27.41
N PRO A 1003 39.30 8.24 27.00
CA PRO A 1003 38.67 9.53 27.28
C PRO A 1003 38.41 9.75 28.76
N THR A 1004 38.67 10.96 29.24
CA THR A 1004 38.43 11.39 30.63
C THR A 1004 37.39 12.51 30.68
N ASP A 1005 36.67 12.62 31.80
CA ASP A 1005 35.77 13.76 32.04
C ASP A 1005 36.56 15.03 32.39
N ASP A 1006 35.87 16.17 32.51
CA ASP A 1006 36.49 17.47 32.84
C ASP A 1006 37.24 17.49 34.20
N TYR A 1007 37.05 16.44 35.02
CA TYR A 1007 37.70 16.25 36.31
C TYR A 1007 38.82 15.18 36.28
N GLY A 1008 39.14 14.65 35.09
CA GLY A 1008 40.22 13.68 34.87
C GLY A 1008 39.88 12.22 35.15
N ARG A 1009 38.59 11.86 35.27
CA ARG A 1009 38.14 10.48 35.56
C ARG A 1009 37.88 9.69 34.29
N LYS A 1010 38.43 8.47 34.19
CA LYS A 1010 38.33 7.58 33.02
C LYS A 1010 36.87 7.22 32.75
N CYS A 1011 36.36 7.55 31.57
CA CYS A 1011 34.96 7.37 31.19
C CYS A 1011 33.96 7.92 32.24
N GLY A 1012 34.33 8.98 32.96
CA GLY A 1012 33.51 9.62 33.99
C GLY A 1012 33.04 8.68 35.12
N ASP A 1013 33.74 7.56 35.35
CA ASP A 1013 33.34 6.42 36.20
C ASP A 1013 31.98 5.78 35.86
N ARG A 1014 31.46 6.04 34.65
CA ARG A 1014 30.13 5.65 34.19
C ARG A 1014 30.17 4.80 32.92
N GLY A 1015 31.34 4.24 32.62
CA GLY A 1015 31.55 3.33 31.50
C GLY A 1015 32.89 2.62 31.58
N THR A 1016 33.05 1.59 30.76
CA THR A 1016 34.25 0.77 30.61
C THR A 1016 34.95 1.09 29.29
N CYS A 1017 36.21 1.51 29.32
CA CYS A 1017 36.99 1.73 28.11
C CYS A 1017 37.37 0.40 27.42
N ILE A 1018 37.33 0.39 26.08
CA ILE A 1018 37.75 -0.72 25.22
C ILE A 1018 38.50 -0.11 24.03
N ASN A 1019 39.80 -0.42 23.88
CA ASN A 1019 40.66 0.05 22.77
C ASN A 1019 40.66 1.59 22.58
N GLY A 1020 40.74 2.38 23.66
CA GLY A 1020 40.77 3.85 23.61
C GLY A 1020 39.41 4.53 23.42
N THR A 1021 38.32 3.77 23.52
CA THR A 1021 36.95 4.30 23.39
C THR A 1021 36.12 3.85 24.59
N CYS A 1022 35.35 4.75 25.22
CA CYS A 1022 34.50 4.40 26.35
C CYS A 1022 33.20 3.70 25.92
N THR A 1023 32.87 2.61 26.61
CA THR A 1023 31.60 1.87 26.49
C THR A 1023 30.77 2.17 27.73
N CYS A 1024 29.67 2.89 27.59
CA CYS A 1024 28.99 3.49 28.74
C CYS A 1024 27.95 2.55 29.40
N ASN A 1025 27.66 2.79 30.69
CA ASN A 1025 26.65 2.05 31.45
C ASN A 1025 25.22 2.41 30.98
N LEU A 1026 24.24 1.59 31.36
CA LEU A 1026 22.86 1.53 30.85
C LEU A 1026 21.98 2.80 30.88
N ASP A 1027 22.51 3.97 31.25
CA ASP A 1027 21.83 5.26 31.20
C ASP A 1027 22.74 6.42 30.76
N TYR A 1028 23.93 6.09 30.23
CA TYR A 1028 24.95 7.08 29.86
C TYR A 1028 25.56 6.78 28.48
N SER A 1029 26.05 7.82 27.80
CA SER A 1029 26.62 7.72 26.45
C SER A 1029 27.70 8.80 26.21
N GLY A 1030 28.26 8.88 25.00
CA GLY A 1030 29.28 9.85 24.61
C GLY A 1030 30.73 9.41 24.84
N TYR A 1031 31.68 10.11 24.23
CA TYR A 1031 33.10 9.71 24.15
C TYR A 1031 33.74 9.41 25.52
N ALA A 1032 33.37 10.15 26.56
CA ALA A 1032 33.82 9.93 27.94
C ALA A 1032 32.69 9.50 28.91
N CYS A 1033 31.54 9.01 28.41
CA CYS A 1033 30.37 8.60 29.22
C CYS A 1033 29.81 9.67 30.16
N THR A 1034 29.93 10.94 29.79
CA THR A 1034 29.41 12.09 30.56
C THR A 1034 27.97 12.43 30.20
N CYS A 1035 27.44 11.90 29.09
CA CYS A 1035 26.12 12.17 28.56
C CYS A 1035 25.08 11.28 29.26
N HIS A 1036 24.03 11.84 29.86
CA HIS A 1036 22.95 11.04 30.48
C HIS A 1036 21.82 10.79 29.45
N GLU A 1037 21.37 9.55 29.31
CA GLU A 1037 20.32 9.11 28.37
C GLU A 1037 18.88 9.38 28.86
N SER A 1038 18.69 10.03 30.01
CA SER A 1038 17.35 10.51 30.40
C SER A 1038 16.92 11.56 29.38
N THR A 1039 15.63 11.57 29.07
CA THR A 1039 15.02 12.44 28.06
C THR A 1039 14.07 13.46 28.69
N ASP A 1040 14.02 13.53 30.02
CA ASP A 1040 12.99 14.27 30.74
C ASP A 1040 13.09 15.78 30.54
N ARG A 1041 14.31 16.32 30.33
CA ARG A 1041 14.52 17.74 30.01
C ARG A 1041 14.38 18.08 28.54
N CYS A 1042 14.29 17.06 27.68
CA CYS A 1042 14.04 17.19 26.26
C CYS A 1042 12.55 17.10 25.91
N LYS A 1043 11.68 16.83 26.89
CA LYS A 1043 10.23 16.75 26.72
C LYS A 1043 9.60 18.13 26.90
N PHE A 1044 8.69 18.49 26.01
CA PHE A 1044 8.00 19.78 26.02
C PHE A 1044 6.48 19.58 26.13
N GLY A 1045 5.94 19.80 27.33
CA GLY A 1045 4.50 19.73 27.65
C GLY A 1045 3.76 18.44 27.27
N SER A 1046 4.48 17.42 26.82
CA SER A 1046 4.03 16.11 26.36
C SER A 1046 5.20 15.12 26.43
N ASP A 1047 4.97 13.82 26.24
CA ASP A 1047 6.04 12.81 26.19
C ASP A 1047 6.89 12.84 24.89
N VAL A 1048 6.76 13.88 24.06
CA VAL A 1048 7.50 14.03 22.82
C VAL A 1048 8.85 14.69 23.07
N ILE A 1049 9.91 13.97 22.73
CA ILE A 1049 11.31 14.36 22.93
C ILE A 1049 11.78 15.22 21.75
N CYS A 1050 12.27 16.43 22.03
CA CYS A 1050 12.79 17.42 21.05
C CYS A 1050 11.88 17.65 19.85
N GLN A 1051 10.56 17.56 20.06
CA GLN A 1051 9.54 17.68 19.02
C GLN A 1051 9.78 16.75 17.80
N ARG A 1052 10.54 15.66 17.97
CA ARG A 1052 11.02 14.75 16.91
C ARG A 1052 11.93 15.38 15.85
N ASN A 1053 12.33 16.64 16.05
CA ASN A 1053 13.10 17.46 15.11
C ASN A 1053 14.55 17.71 15.56
N GLY A 1054 14.93 17.08 16.65
CA GLY A 1054 16.31 16.96 17.09
C GLY A 1054 16.51 15.65 17.84
N VAL A 1055 17.77 15.31 18.03
CA VAL A 1055 18.14 14.22 18.92
C VAL A 1055 18.30 14.82 20.31
N CYS A 1056 17.66 14.22 21.31
CA CYS A 1056 18.01 14.53 22.69
C CYS A 1056 19.37 13.90 22.98
N GLU A 1057 20.41 14.72 22.96
CA GLU A 1057 21.76 14.32 23.32
C GLU A 1057 22.06 14.91 24.70
N CYS A 1058 22.30 14.04 25.67
CA CYS A 1058 22.68 14.43 27.03
C CYS A 1058 21.63 15.30 27.73
N ASN A 1059 20.34 14.94 27.62
CA ASN A 1059 19.24 15.72 28.19
C ASN A 1059 19.12 17.15 27.62
N THR A 1060 19.73 17.42 26.45
CA THR A 1060 19.63 18.67 25.70
C THR A 1060 19.26 18.36 24.25
N CYS A 1061 18.36 19.15 23.66
CA CYS A 1061 17.95 18.90 22.29
C CYS A 1061 18.97 19.46 21.30
N ASN A 1062 19.60 18.56 20.55
CA ASN A 1062 20.49 18.90 19.45
C ASN A 1062 19.71 18.82 18.13
N CYS A 1063 19.42 19.98 17.57
CA CYS A 1063 18.47 20.10 16.47
C CYS A 1063 19.10 19.70 15.13
N TYR A 1064 18.35 18.97 14.31
CA TYR A 1064 18.82 18.60 12.98
C TYR A 1064 19.03 19.84 12.11
N THR A 1065 19.90 19.76 11.10
CA THR A 1065 20.20 20.90 10.22
C THR A 1065 18.93 21.49 9.60
N GLY A 1066 18.69 22.76 9.85
CA GLY A 1066 17.45 23.46 9.48
C GLY A 1066 16.52 23.70 10.67
N TYR A 1067 16.73 23.02 11.81
CA TYR A 1067 15.96 23.18 13.02
C TYR A 1067 16.75 23.88 14.15
N SER A 1068 16.07 24.64 15.01
CA SER A 1068 16.66 25.37 16.14
C SER A 1068 15.64 25.56 17.27
N GLY A 1069 16.08 26.06 18.44
CA GLY A 1069 15.23 26.20 19.62
C GLY A 1069 15.61 25.23 20.75
N THR A 1070 15.03 25.43 21.93
CA THR A 1070 15.44 24.67 23.14
C THR A 1070 14.99 23.21 23.07
N TYR A 1071 13.93 22.94 22.32
CA TYR A 1071 13.31 21.64 22.09
C TYR A 1071 13.20 21.31 20.59
N CYS A 1072 13.99 21.97 19.75
CA CYS A 1072 13.97 21.85 18.28
C CYS A 1072 12.62 22.16 17.63
N GLU A 1073 11.90 23.06 18.27
CA GLU A 1073 10.60 23.54 17.84
C GLU A 1073 10.66 24.50 16.65
N ARG A 1074 11.84 24.85 16.10
CA ARG A 1074 11.93 25.78 14.96
C ARG A 1074 12.51 25.10 13.75
N GLU A 1075 11.98 25.36 12.56
CA GLU A 1075 12.49 24.94 11.24
C GLU A 1075 12.63 26.17 10.34
N ASN A 1076 13.84 26.51 9.88
CA ASN A 1076 14.11 27.65 8.99
C ASN A 1076 13.46 28.97 9.48
N ASN A 1077 13.63 29.28 10.78
CA ASN A 1077 13.02 30.41 11.52
C ASN A 1077 11.49 30.36 11.75
N LYS A 1078 10.78 29.27 11.39
CA LYS A 1078 9.36 29.05 11.74
C LYS A 1078 9.24 28.15 12.96
N ASN A 1079 8.37 28.46 13.91
CA ASN A 1079 8.24 27.70 15.15
C ASN A 1079 7.03 26.74 15.07
N THR A 1080 7.28 25.42 15.02
CA THR A 1080 6.30 24.33 14.89
C THR A 1080 5.35 24.26 16.09
N PHE A 1081 5.79 24.66 17.28
CA PHE A 1081 4.91 24.72 18.45
C PHE A 1081 3.80 25.76 18.29
N CYS A 1082 4.07 26.83 17.52
CA CYS A 1082 3.06 27.84 17.22
C CYS A 1082 1.91 27.30 16.36
N ASP A 1083 2.14 26.24 15.57
CA ASP A 1083 1.10 25.59 14.76
C ASP A 1083 0.17 24.76 15.66
N ASP A 1084 0.70 24.06 16.66
CA ASP A 1084 -0.07 23.23 17.59
C ASP A 1084 -1.00 24.04 18.51
N ILE A 1085 -0.54 25.20 18.99
CA ILE A 1085 -1.36 26.09 19.85
C ILE A 1085 -2.27 27.02 19.05
N GLN A 1086 -2.09 27.10 17.73
CA GLN A 1086 -2.75 28.08 16.86
C GLN A 1086 -4.27 28.01 16.96
N ASP A 1087 -4.83 26.80 16.83
CA ASP A 1087 -6.28 26.56 16.82
C ASP A 1087 -6.91 26.84 18.19
N SER A 1088 -6.16 26.56 19.26
CA SER A 1088 -6.57 26.86 20.63
C SER A 1088 -6.61 28.38 20.87
N VAL A 1089 -5.58 29.12 20.44
CA VAL A 1089 -5.53 30.59 20.54
C VAL A 1089 -6.62 31.27 19.69
N LEU A 1090 -6.92 30.72 18.50
CA LEU A 1090 -7.98 31.18 17.60
C LEU A 1090 -9.38 31.10 18.24
N SER A 1091 -9.66 30.03 18.97
CA SER A 1091 -10.95 29.81 19.62
C SER A 1091 -11.25 30.83 20.73
N ALA A 1092 -10.20 31.35 21.38
CA ALA A 1092 -10.32 32.24 22.54
C ALA A 1092 -10.01 33.72 22.25
N SER A 1093 -9.61 34.07 21.03
CA SER A 1093 -9.32 35.45 20.58
C SER A 1093 -10.56 36.37 20.45
N GLY A 1094 -11.64 36.10 21.20
CA GLY A 1094 -12.81 36.95 21.31
C GLY A 1094 -12.91 37.58 22.71
N ASN A 1095 -12.44 38.83 22.88
CA ASN A 1095 -12.62 39.66 24.10
C ASN A 1095 -12.59 38.89 25.44
N VAL A 1096 -11.47 38.25 25.79
CA VAL A 1096 -11.30 37.66 27.12
C VAL A 1096 -10.04 38.19 27.81
N THR A 1097 -10.19 38.68 29.03
CA THR A 1097 -9.14 39.33 29.81
C THR A 1097 -8.27 38.35 30.61
N MET A 1098 -8.74 37.13 30.87
CA MET A 1098 -7.96 35.93 31.22
C MET A 1098 -8.86 34.69 31.12
N ALA A 1099 -8.46 33.69 30.34
CA ALA A 1099 -9.18 32.41 30.22
C ALA A 1099 -8.22 31.23 30.12
N THR A 1100 -8.63 30.10 30.71
CA THR A 1100 -8.10 28.75 30.42
C THR A 1100 -8.68 28.30 29.10
N VAL A 1101 -7.81 28.02 28.12
CA VAL A 1101 -8.21 27.95 26.70
C VAL A 1101 -8.25 26.52 26.20
N GLY A 1102 -7.60 25.62 26.92
CA GLY A 1102 -7.60 24.20 26.64
C GLY A 1102 -6.46 23.49 27.36
N THR A 1103 -6.41 22.19 27.17
CA THR A 1103 -5.32 21.31 27.61
C THR A 1103 -4.76 20.58 26.40
N ILE A 1104 -3.46 20.75 26.15
CA ILE A 1104 -2.73 19.93 25.17
C ILE A 1104 -1.87 18.95 25.96
N SER A 1105 -2.06 17.65 25.76
CA SER A 1105 -1.19 16.61 26.31
C SER A 1105 -0.93 16.72 27.83
N ASN A 1106 -1.97 17.02 28.61
CA ASN A 1106 -1.96 17.25 30.07
C ASN A 1106 -1.37 18.60 30.55
N VAL A 1107 -1.09 19.55 29.65
CA VAL A 1107 -0.62 20.90 29.99
C VAL A 1107 -1.71 21.96 29.77
N THR A 1108 -1.93 22.80 30.79
CA THR A 1108 -2.93 23.88 30.78
C THR A 1108 -2.42 25.14 30.04
N LEU A 1109 -3.19 25.59 29.04
CA LEU A 1109 -2.96 26.83 28.30
C LEU A 1109 -3.69 28.01 28.95
N ILE A 1110 -2.97 29.07 29.29
CA ILE A 1110 -3.51 30.27 29.94
C ILE A 1110 -3.28 31.48 29.01
N LEU A 1111 -4.35 32.11 28.52
CA LEU A 1111 -4.23 33.36 27.75
C LEU A 1111 -4.21 34.56 28.68
N LYS A 1112 -3.21 35.43 28.49
CA LYS A 1112 -3.09 36.71 29.18
C LYS A 1112 -2.89 37.83 28.16
N SER A 1113 -3.71 38.87 28.26
CA SER A 1113 -3.56 40.09 27.46
C SER A 1113 -2.67 41.05 28.24
N ASP A 1114 -1.40 41.20 27.83
CA ASP A 1114 -0.46 42.12 28.48
C ASP A 1114 0.31 42.93 27.44
N SER A 1115 0.02 44.23 27.37
CA SER A 1115 0.47 45.14 26.32
C SER A 1115 1.91 45.64 26.47
N THR A 1116 2.63 45.18 27.50
CA THR A 1116 3.94 45.74 27.88
C THR A 1116 5.12 44.78 27.70
N LYS A 1117 4.87 43.52 27.31
CA LYS A 1117 5.91 42.48 27.24
C LYS A 1117 6.45 42.33 25.81
N GLU A 1118 7.71 42.74 25.59
CA GLU A 1118 8.44 42.48 24.34
C GLU A 1118 8.82 41.00 24.25
N CYS A 1119 8.58 40.41 23.09
CA CYS A 1119 8.83 38.98 22.88
C CYS A 1119 10.28 38.74 22.52
N LEU A 1120 10.92 37.85 23.29
CA LEU A 1120 12.19 37.26 22.89
C LEU A 1120 12.01 36.57 21.53
N PRO A 1121 12.97 36.70 20.60
CA PRO A 1121 12.84 36.17 19.24
C PRO A 1121 12.58 34.66 19.23
N ASP A 1122 12.97 33.93 20.28
CA ASP A 1122 12.80 32.47 20.38
C ASP A 1122 11.39 32.03 20.80
N GLN A 1123 10.58 32.95 21.34
CA GLN A 1123 9.24 32.68 21.89
C GLN A 1123 8.12 33.35 21.10
N SER A 1124 8.42 33.90 19.91
CA SER A 1124 7.44 34.60 19.08
C SER A 1124 6.81 33.71 18.02
N CYS A 1125 5.48 33.66 18.00
CA CYS A 1125 4.65 32.97 17.04
C CYS A 1125 4.01 33.95 16.05
N ILE A 1126 3.90 33.56 14.78
CA ILE A 1126 3.22 34.33 13.74
C ILE A 1126 2.20 33.42 13.07
N TYR A 1127 0.93 33.77 13.20
CA TYR A 1127 -0.19 33.09 12.56
C TYR A 1127 -0.61 33.80 11.28
N ILE A 1128 -0.87 33.05 10.22
CA ILE A 1128 -1.38 33.58 8.95
C ILE A 1128 -2.88 33.31 8.86
N LYS A 1129 -3.69 34.33 9.12
CA LYS A 1129 -5.13 34.28 8.87
C LYS A 1129 -5.40 34.55 7.41
N GLN A 1130 -5.92 33.55 6.70
CA GLN A 1130 -6.43 33.75 5.36
C GLN A 1130 -7.84 34.33 5.45
N LEU A 1131 -7.96 35.67 5.36
CA LEU A 1131 -9.25 36.33 5.24
C LEU A 1131 -9.52 36.52 3.75
N ASN A 1132 -10.44 35.73 3.21
CA ASN A 1132 -10.78 35.76 1.79
C ASN A 1132 -9.53 35.53 0.90
N ALA A 1133 -9.17 36.52 0.07
CA ALA A 1133 -8.05 36.47 -0.88
C ALA A 1133 -6.72 37.03 -0.32
N GLU A 1134 -6.66 37.44 0.95
CA GLU A 1134 -5.48 38.05 1.58
C GLU A 1134 -4.93 37.17 2.71
N LYS A 1135 -3.61 37.03 2.81
CA LYS A 1135 -2.92 36.36 3.91
C LYS A 1135 -2.45 37.39 4.92
N CYS A 1136 -3.03 37.38 6.12
CA CYS A 1136 -2.77 38.33 7.18
C CYS A 1136 -1.96 37.71 8.33
N TYR A 1137 -0.85 38.33 8.74
CA TYR A 1137 0.09 37.89 9.76
C TYR A 1137 -0.25 38.49 11.13
N VAL A 1138 -0.53 37.66 12.14
CA VAL A 1138 -0.81 38.02 13.54
C VAL A 1138 0.30 37.48 14.44
N LYS A 1139 0.94 38.34 15.24
CA LYS A 1139 2.06 37.95 16.13
C LYS A 1139 1.61 37.81 17.59
N TYR A 1140 2.01 36.72 18.25
CA TYR A 1140 1.74 36.43 19.66
C TYR A 1140 2.88 35.60 20.28
N CYS A 1141 2.97 35.50 21.59
CA CYS A 1141 4.15 34.96 22.28
C CYS A 1141 3.76 34.02 23.42
N TYR A 1142 4.63 33.06 23.78
CA TYR A 1142 4.34 32.09 24.83
C TYR A 1142 5.49 31.94 25.85
N GLU A 1143 5.15 31.56 27.08
CA GLU A 1143 6.09 31.38 28.20
C GLU A 1143 5.70 30.17 29.04
N ILE A 1144 6.68 29.44 29.58
CA ILE A 1144 6.45 28.23 30.38
C ILE A 1144 6.65 28.57 31.86
N SER A 1145 5.63 28.32 32.67
CA SER A 1145 5.66 28.50 34.11
C SER A 1145 6.26 27.27 34.81
N ASN A 1146 6.86 27.46 35.99
CA ASN A 1146 7.51 26.40 36.81
C ASN A 1146 6.62 25.18 37.13
N ASN A 1147 5.30 25.30 36.97
CA ASN A 1147 4.33 24.22 37.16
C ASN A 1147 3.91 23.53 35.84
N ASN A 1148 4.74 23.59 34.79
CA ASN A 1148 4.44 23.07 33.44
C ASN A 1148 3.23 23.73 32.72
N ASN A 1149 2.77 24.90 33.15
CA ASN A 1149 1.69 25.64 32.48
C ASN A 1149 2.24 26.58 31.40
N ILE A 1150 1.54 26.73 30.27
CA ILE A 1150 1.95 27.59 29.16
C ILE A 1150 1.10 28.86 29.14
N ILE A 1151 1.74 30.01 29.28
CA ILE A 1151 1.12 31.34 29.29
C ILE A 1151 1.30 31.96 27.91
N ILE A 1152 0.21 32.39 27.27
CA ILE A 1152 0.21 32.98 25.92
C ILE A 1152 -0.17 34.46 26.01
N ASN A 1153 0.73 35.33 25.52
CA ASN A 1153 0.57 36.78 25.46
C ASN A 1153 0.30 37.23 24.02
N THR A 1154 -0.86 37.85 23.77
CA THR A 1154 -1.27 38.33 22.43
C THR A 1154 -1.15 39.85 22.32
N GLN A 1155 -0.75 40.35 21.14
CA GLN A 1155 -0.76 41.79 20.85
C GLN A 1155 -2.15 42.26 20.40
N PRO A 1156 -2.58 43.51 20.72
CA PRO A 1156 -3.89 44.00 20.36
C PRO A 1156 -4.09 44.16 18.84
N LYS A 1157 -5.35 44.00 18.42
CA LYS A 1157 -5.92 43.84 17.06
C LYS A 1157 -5.50 44.85 15.96
N ASN A 1158 -4.73 45.89 16.27
CA ASN A 1158 -4.49 47.01 15.36
C ASN A 1158 -3.22 46.89 14.48
N ASN A 1159 -2.39 45.85 14.66
CA ASN A 1159 -1.14 45.64 13.88
C ASN A 1159 -1.14 44.28 13.16
N MET A 1160 -2.03 44.08 12.18
CA MET A 1160 -2.06 42.87 11.33
C MET A 1160 -1.55 43.23 9.92
N GLU A 1161 -0.43 42.64 9.49
CA GLU A 1161 0.16 42.87 8.15
C GLU A 1161 -0.44 41.87 7.15
N CYS A 1162 -0.86 42.26 5.93
CA CYS A 1162 -1.49 41.32 4.96
C CYS A 1162 -0.82 41.36 3.57
N SER A 1163 -0.69 40.20 2.89
CA SER A 1163 -0.09 40.05 1.54
C SER A 1163 -0.79 38.98 0.65
N ILE A 1164 -0.69 39.10 -0.68
CA ILE A 1164 -1.38 38.28 -1.72
C ILE A 1164 -0.36 37.40 -2.48
N THR A 1165 -0.59 36.07 -2.63
CA THR A 1165 0.36 35.13 -3.30
C THR A 1165 -0.08 34.67 -4.70
N THR A 1166 0.80 34.83 -5.70
CA THR A 1166 0.63 34.62 -7.15
C THR A 1166 0.68 33.17 -7.68
N GLN A 1167 0.77 32.15 -6.81
CA GLN A 1167 0.95 30.75 -7.20
C GLN A 1167 -0.36 29.99 -7.48
N ALA A 1168 -1.49 30.48 -6.97
CA ALA A 1168 -2.81 29.90 -7.23
C ALA A 1168 -3.35 30.25 -8.64
N MET A 1169 -2.94 31.39 -9.20
CA MET A 1169 -3.44 31.82 -10.50
C MET A 1169 -3.08 30.86 -11.64
N SER A 1170 -1.90 30.24 -11.64
CA SER A 1170 -1.46 29.37 -12.75
C SER A 1170 -2.14 27.99 -12.74
N SER A 1171 -2.37 27.40 -11.57
CA SER A 1171 -3.09 26.14 -11.41
C SER A 1171 -4.59 26.31 -11.68
N TYR A 1172 -5.21 27.37 -11.16
CA TYR A 1172 -6.62 27.67 -11.47
C TYR A 1172 -6.80 28.09 -12.92
N LEU A 1173 -5.85 28.80 -13.54
CA LEU A 1173 -5.91 29.15 -14.96
C LEU A 1173 -5.75 27.92 -15.87
N ALA A 1174 -4.85 26.97 -15.57
CA ALA A 1174 -4.72 25.75 -16.36
C ALA A 1174 -5.97 24.85 -16.24
N ILE A 1175 -6.53 24.72 -15.03
CA ILE A 1175 -7.77 23.97 -14.79
C ILE A 1175 -8.98 24.70 -15.40
N ALA A 1176 -9.04 26.03 -15.32
CA ALA A 1176 -10.09 26.84 -15.94
C ALA A 1176 -10.03 26.79 -17.47
N ILE A 1177 -8.82 26.83 -18.06
CA ILE A 1177 -8.62 26.67 -19.51
C ILE A 1177 -9.02 25.26 -19.94
N PHE A 1178 -8.60 24.23 -19.21
CA PHE A 1178 -8.97 22.83 -19.49
C PHE A 1178 -10.49 22.62 -19.41
N SER A 1179 -11.12 23.08 -18.32
CA SER A 1179 -12.57 22.95 -18.11
C SER A 1179 -13.36 23.80 -19.11
N ALA A 1180 -12.88 24.98 -19.49
CA ALA A 1180 -13.46 25.80 -20.56
C ALA A 1180 -13.36 25.12 -21.93
N ILE A 1181 -12.22 24.54 -22.30
CA ILE A 1181 -12.04 23.85 -23.57
C ILE A 1181 -12.94 22.61 -23.66
N VAL A 1182 -13.03 21.82 -22.59
CA VAL A 1182 -13.92 20.67 -22.51
C VAL A 1182 -15.39 21.11 -22.57
N ALA A 1183 -15.76 22.17 -21.85
CA ALA A 1183 -17.13 22.70 -21.87
C ALA A 1183 -17.52 23.24 -23.25
N VAL A 1184 -16.63 23.99 -23.93
CA VAL A 1184 -16.84 24.47 -25.29
C VAL A 1184 -16.93 23.31 -26.28
N GLY A 1185 -16.09 22.29 -26.14
CA GLY A 1185 -16.13 21.07 -26.94
C GLY A 1185 -17.47 20.32 -26.79
N ILE A 1186 -17.95 20.15 -25.56
CA ILE A 1186 -19.24 19.53 -25.26
C ILE A 1186 -20.39 20.39 -25.80
N ALA A 1187 -20.37 21.70 -25.58
CA ALA A 1187 -21.39 22.62 -26.10
C ALA A 1187 -21.43 22.59 -27.64
N TYR A 1188 -20.28 22.56 -28.31
CA TYR A 1188 -20.20 22.42 -29.76
C TYR A 1188 -20.76 21.07 -30.23
N ILE A 1189 -20.45 19.97 -29.55
CA ILE A 1189 -21.01 18.64 -29.87
C ILE A 1189 -22.54 18.64 -29.69
N ILE A 1190 -23.06 19.24 -28.61
CA ILE A 1190 -24.50 19.34 -28.34
C ILE A 1190 -25.18 20.19 -29.41
N LEU A 1191 -24.65 21.37 -29.73
CA LEU A 1191 -25.18 22.25 -30.78
C LEU A 1191 -25.18 21.57 -32.15
N LYS A 1192 -24.10 20.84 -32.47
CA LYS A 1192 -23.99 20.10 -33.73
C LYS A 1192 -24.96 18.92 -33.77
N LYS A 1193 -25.10 18.18 -32.67
CA LYS A 1193 -26.06 17.07 -32.55
C LYS A 1193 -27.51 17.57 -32.63
N TRP A 1194 -27.80 18.73 -32.05
CA TRP A 1194 -29.11 19.40 -32.15
C TRP A 1194 -29.39 19.88 -33.58
N ARG A 1195 -28.41 20.49 -34.25
CA ARG A 1195 -28.53 20.91 -35.65
C ARG A 1195 -28.75 19.71 -36.59
N ILE A 1196 -28.01 18.61 -36.37
CA ILE A 1196 -28.19 17.36 -37.11
C ILE A 1196 -29.57 16.77 -36.83
N TYR A 1197 -30.04 16.75 -35.59
CA TYR A 1197 -31.38 16.28 -35.24
C TYR A 1197 -32.48 17.08 -35.95
N LYS A 1198 -32.34 18.41 -36.00
CA LYS A 1198 -33.24 19.32 -36.75
C LYS A 1198 -33.23 19.05 -38.25
N LEU A 1199 -32.06 18.79 -38.83
CA LEU A 1199 -31.90 18.43 -40.25
C LEU A 1199 -32.52 17.07 -40.55
N ASP A 1200 -32.23 16.04 -39.75
CA ASP A 1200 -32.83 14.70 -39.87
C ASP A 1200 -34.36 14.76 -39.74
N GLN A 1201 -34.89 15.60 -38.84
CA GLN A 1201 -36.34 15.79 -38.68
C GLN A 1201 -36.98 16.44 -39.92
N ALA A 1202 -36.34 17.43 -40.52
CA ALA A 1202 -36.81 18.07 -41.74
C ALA A 1202 -36.75 17.11 -42.94
N GLU A 1203 -35.68 16.32 -43.04
CA GLU A 1203 -35.50 15.34 -44.11
C GLU A 1203 -36.48 14.15 -43.96
N TYR A 1204 -36.79 13.73 -42.73
CA TYR A 1204 -37.82 12.73 -42.44
C TYR A 1204 -39.21 13.19 -42.87
N LEU A 1205 -39.59 14.44 -42.56
CA LEU A 1205 -40.87 15.00 -42.98
C LEU A 1205 -40.98 15.08 -44.51
N LYS A 1206 -39.90 15.49 -45.19
CA LYS A 1206 -39.83 15.52 -46.66
C LYS A 1206 -39.89 14.12 -47.28
N TYR A 1207 -39.28 13.13 -46.64
CA TYR A 1207 -39.37 11.73 -47.03
C TYR A 1207 -40.79 11.17 -46.84
N GLU A 1208 -41.49 11.55 -45.76
CA GLU A 1208 -42.86 11.14 -45.50
C GLU A 1208 -43.85 11.74 -46.52
N GLU A 1209 -43.66 13.00 -46.92
CA GLU A 1209 -44.38 13.61 -48.05
C GLU A 1209 -44.12 12.88 -49.38
N MET A 1210 -42.85 12.60 -49.72
CA MET A 1210 -42.50 11.89 -50.97
C MET A 1210 -43.04 10.45 -50.97
N ARG A 1211 -43.06 9.76 -49.83
CA ARG A 1211 -43.61 8.42 -49.68
C ARG A 1211 -45.14 8.37 -49.87
N LEU A 1212 -45.85 9.46 -49.57
CA LEU A 1212 -47.28 9.59 -49.83
C LEU A 1212 -47.55 9.84 -51.33
N ILE A 1213 -46.67 10.58 -52.02
CA ILE A 1213 -46.74 10.82 -53.46
C ILE A 1213 -46.43 9.54 -54.26
N GLU A 1214 -45.40 8.78 -53.87
CA GLU A 1214 -45.04 7.50 -54.51
C GLU A 1214 -46.11 6.41 -54.40
N ARG A 1215 -47.06 6.51 -53.46
CA ARG A 1215 -48.21 5.59 -53.37
C ARG A 1215 -49.27 5.81 -54.44
N GLN A 1216 -49.27 6.96 -55.13
CA GLN A 1216 -50.30 7.30 -56.12
C GLN A 1216 -49.89 6.98 -57.58
N GLU A 1217 -48.64 6.63 -57.86
CA GLU A 1217 -48.19 6.25 -59.20
C GLU A 1217 -47.92 4.74 -59.30
N GLU A 1218 -48.83 4.00 -59.94
CA GLU A 1218 -48.58 2.62 -60.34
C GLU A 1218 -47.54 2.57 -61.47
N ASN A 1219 -46.51 1.73 -61.28
CA ASN A 1219 -45.42 1.52 -62.22
C ASN A 1219 -45.95 1.01 -63.59
N PRO A 1220 -45.75 1.76 -64.70
CA PRO A 1220 -46.27 1.41 -66.02
C PRO A 1220 -45.64 0.15 -66.66
N LEU A 1221 -44.66 -0.49 -66.00
CA LEU A 1221 -43.99 -1.70 -66.48
C LEU A 1221 -44.34 -2.96 -65.68
N TYR A 1222 -45.19 -2.89 -64.66
CA TYR A 1222 -45.57 -4.05 -63.84
C TYR A 1222 -46.91 -4.64 -64.26
N ASN A 1223 -46.89 -5.78 -64.97
CA ASN A 1223 -48.07 -6.61 -65.19
C ASN A 1223 -48.20 -7.65 -64.08
N SER A 1224 -49.30 -7.58 -63.33
CA SER A 1224 -49.67 -8.57 -62.30
C SER A 1224 -49.88 -9.97 -62.91
N PRO A 1225 -49.39 -11.06 -62.28
CA PRO A 1225 -49.55 -12.43 -62.77
C PRO A 1225 -50.97 -13.01 -62.61
N TYR A 1226 -51.94 -12.21 -62.14
CA TYR A 1226 -53.33 -12.65 -61.96
C TYR A 1226 -54.21 -12.18 -63.12
N ARG A 1227 -54.57 -13.08 -64.05
CA ARG A 1227 -55.69 -12.86 -64.98
C ARG A 1227 -57.01 -12.98 -64.23
N LYS A 1228 -57.75 -11.89 -64.09
CA LYS A 1228 -59.20 -11.93 -63.84
C LYS A 1228 -59.93 -12.00 -65.18
N TYR A 1229 -60.74 -13.04 -65.34
CA TYR A 1229 -61.71 -13.15 -66.44
C TYR A 1229 -62.92 -12.27 -66.11
N SER A 1230 -63.31 -11.36 -67.00
CA SER A 1230 -64.63 -10.75 -67.01
C SER A 1230 -65.43 -11.30 -68.18
N VAL A 1231 -66.61 -11.84 -67.90
CA VAL A 1231 -67.60 -12.25 -68.92
C VAL A 1231 -68.15 -10.97 -69.57
N PRO A 1232 -68.22 -10.86 -70.91
CA PRO A 1232 -68.61 -9.62 -71.57
C PRO A 1232 -70.11 -9.33 -71.45
N LYS A 1233 -70.44 -8.05 -71.34
CA LYS A 1233 -71.44 -7.44 -72.21
C LYS A 1233 -70.78 -6.31 -72.99
#